data_AF-A0ABD2K170-F1
#
_entry.id   AF-A0ABD2K170-F1
#
_cell.length_a   1.000
_cell.length_b   1.000
_cell.length_c   1.000
_cell.angle_alpha   90.00
_cell.angle_beta   90.00
_cell.angle_gamma   90.00
#
_symmetry.space_group_name_H-M   'P 1'
#
loop_
_entity.id
_entity.type
_entity.pdbx_description
1 polymer ?
#
loop_
_entity_poly.entity_id
_entity_poly.type
_entity_poly.pdbx_seq_one_letter_code
_entity_poly.pdbx_strand_id
1 'polypeptide(L)'
;MSFVNLLFFAVLFKLPPFLHSLDKAYVTEPFLLTGGKIGKVSVPYFALDQCKPYKSITHDPKAESQNFGLYFLMKHRGGHCDEGILICYPGTLMRNHMTSEFKKMSDFRLKRTFQVGNKECAQKAEQFVGISNPKQWRGIKVYTKLTNSSNPLSARELILETSLTNRSYTFEPMSRQLSLNFGTRVSMFTWVTTHFGQPFHDEEFDLAEQYAQQMGYGPFLEQHVGLWLLGMDMLPWMAEEYVSLYVYRRCSCTMDAWFTRPTDENDPIEPIVPSAGSSQCPTKQMDETFELGQLDAQHLQADLVFIVVTDEEWKNFTVELLKQEEEVKNLSVVMNFTIRTIDDMKINTSVVNGTQMPSGIQQLRFDIFLLEHWHVIMVNGEQFGEVFWPNEWWHRAAWKNITAIRLNGQVLLLYGPELDEYGIENENFNVSVPLPFSQRIDGFRVNSTFFFRVQLLNETHNTVNITFTNGKTSVATDQTEMNIKIENFETIEITASYYIGWDKIQKVERINTTIQPTNSNTFELFFNITGPFYVIMFNGKDILPNYTNNMSICHIKYVMVTGDAILLDSPKLHVPPPNTKNGTKIIVAVKDFINFGDLILIRKADQKPRGKIIVKLLNGSPECSKDYHVITQMEFNVDAGGLGKEFSCEHIYVENSSVVTRQGPVQENSLNILSRRELSLKILMAQDAFYGRSYGDYVKLCPYFWTYWPYWGMLPWTIDHVQVFVDNVTLTVNDITVKQADPTDAWEEVYDEEGKLSPKQIKWKRIKYLKINQNIKLDTFFVFVNVSLAKQLNSKSRILINFFEKGLQFHLLCEWCQQ
;
A
#
# COMPACT_ATOMS: atom_id res chain seq x y z
N MET A 1 73.06 58.52 -36.46
CA MET A 1 72.84 57.47 -37.49
C MET A 1 73.95 56.45 -37.34
N SER A 2 73.77 55.14 -37.31
CA SER A 2 72.57 54.30 -37.43
C SER A 2 73.01 52.84 -37.22
N PHE A 3 72.12 52.02 -36.66
CA PHE A 3 71.87 50.63 -37.08
C PHE A 3 72.93 49.52 -36.88
N VAL A 4 73.49 49.29 -35.68
CA VAL A 4 74.18 48.01 -35.41
C VAL A 4 73.75 47.27 -34.14
N ASN A 5 73.04 47.89 -33.18
CA ASN A 5 72.71 47.21 -31.91
C ASN A 5 71.34 46.48 -31.84
N LEU A 6 70.61 46.33 -32.95
CA LEU A 6 69.29 45.69 -32.92
C LEU A 6 69.27 44.19 -33.29
N LEU A 7 70.39 43.60 -33.72
CA LEU A 7 70.37 42.21 -34.23
C LEU A 7 70.86 41.13 -33.24
N PHE A 8 71.41 41.49 -32.08
CA PHE A 8 71.98 40.50 -31.14
C PHE A 8 71.02 40.03 -30.03
N PHE A 9 69.88 40.69 -29.82
CA PHE A 9 68.91 40.29 -28.79
C PHE A 9 67.87 39.27 -29.26
N ALA A 10 67.77 38.99 -30.57
CA ALA A 10 66.73 38.11 -31.12
C ALA A 10 67.09 36.62 -31.17
N VAL A 11 68.33 36.21 -30.83
CA VAL A 11 68.81 34.84 -31.09
C VAL A 11 68.99 34.00 -29.80
N LEU A 12 68.84 34.56 -28.60
CA LEU A 12 69.06 33.84 -27.33
C LEU A 12 67.80 33.45 -26.53
N PHE A 13 66.58 33.79 -27.00
CA PHE A 13 65.33 33.28 -26.42
C PHE A 13 64.62 32.32 -27.38
N LYS A 14 65.26 31.17 -27.66
CA LYS A 14 64.52 29.95 -27.99
C LYS A 14 64.00 29.32 -26.70
N LEU A 15 63.04 29.98 -26.05
CA LEU A 15 62.11 29.30 -25.17
C LEU A 15 61.16 28.47 -26.05
N PRO A 16 60.88 27.20 -25.72
CA PRO A 16 59.87 26.43 -26.44
C PRO A 16 58.51 27.13 -26.34
N PRO A 17 57.62 26.97 -27.35
CA PRO A 17 56.32 27.61 -27.37
C PRO A 17 55.39 26.93 -26.35
N PHE A 18 55.45 27.35 -25.09
CA PHE A 18 54.52 26.89 -24.04
C PHE A 18 53.37 27.87 -23.77
N LEU A 19 53.21 28.92 -24.58
CA LEU A 19 52.26 30.02 -24.32
C LEU A 19 51.01 30.07 -25.24
N HIS A 20 50.68 28.99 -25.96
CA HIS A 20 49.48 28.95 -26.81
C HIS A 20 48.46 27.85 -26.45
N SER A 21 48.42 27.41 -25.19
CA SER A 21 47.41 26.45 -24.69
C SER A 21 46.62 26.92 -23.46
N LEU A 22 46.69 28.19 -23.06
CA LEU A 22 46.08 28.68 -21.80
C LEU A 22 44.67 29.26 -21.92
N ASP A 23 44.01 29.16 -23.09
CA ASP A 23 42.70 29.80 -23.33
C ASP A 23 41.49 28.85 -23.33
N LYS A 24 41.66 27.62 -22.86
CA LYS A 24 40.51 26.85 -22.34
C LYS A 24 40.54 26.97 -20.82
N ALA A 25 39.88 28.01 -20.31
CA ALA A 25 39.53 28.04 -18.90
C ALA A 25 38.75 26.76 -18.59
N TYR A 26 39.36 25.86 -17.82
CA TYR A 26 38.66 24.70 -17.28
C TYR A 26 37.59 25.23 -16.34
N VAL A 27 36.35 25.15 -16.81
CA VAL A 27 35.17 25.37 -15.99
C VAL A 27 35.12 24.28 -14.95
N THR A 28 34.88 24.67 -13.70
CA THR A 28 34.72 23.72 -12.61
C THR A 28 33.36 23.88 -11.92
N GLU A 29 33.04 22.95 -11.03
CA GLU A 29 31.87 23.01 -10.15
C GLU A 29 32.33 23.03 -8.68
N PRO A 30 31.54 23.62 -7.76
CA PRO A 30 31.85 23.61 -6.34
C PRO A 30 32.07 22.20 -5.81
N PHE A 31 33.11 22.02 -4.99
CA PHE A 31 33.50 20.70 -4.50
C PHE A 31 32.70 20.35 -3.24
N LEU A 32 31.78 19.39 -3.32
CA LEU A 32 30.99 18.92 -2.17
C LEU A 32 31.88 18.23 -1.13
N LEU A 33 31.92 18.78 0.08
CA LEU A 33 32.72 18.30 1.21
C LEU A 33 32.01 17.22 2.04
N THR A 34 30.67 17.15 1.96
CA THR A 34 29.81 16.36 2.86
C THR A 34 29.16 15.13 2.21
N GLY A 35 29.59 14.75 1.00
CA GLY A 35 29.00 13.71 0.15
C GLY A 35 29.17 12.24 0.57
N GLY A 36 29.14 11.92 1.88
CA GLY A 36 28.89 10.54 2.34
C GLY A 36 30.09 9.67 2.74
N LYS A 37 31.30 10.22 2.86
CA LYS A 37 32.40 9.58 3.60
C LYS A 37 33.02 10.56 4.58
N ILE A 38 32.92 10.27 5.88
CA ILE A 38 33.80 10.90 6.88
C ILE A 38 35.24 10.60 6.43
N GLY A 39 36.03 11.64 6.17
CA GLY A 39 37.38 11.40 5.67
C GLY A 39 38.14 12.62 5.15
N LYS A 40 39.33 12.32 4.65
CA LYS A 40 40.22 13.27 3.98
C LYS A 40 39.65 13.63 2.62
N VAL A 41 39.43 14.91 2.40
CA VAL A 41 39.12 15.53 1.12
C VAL A 41 40.37 16.27 0.64
N SER A 42 40.73 16.09 -0.63
CA SER A 42 41.85 16.81 -1.26
C SER A 42 41.29 17.61 -2.43
N VAL A 43 41.17 18.92 -2.24
CA VAL A 43 40.58 19.83 -3.23
C VAL A 43 41.69 20.44 -4.07
N PRO A 44 41.64 20.38 -5.41
CA PRO A 44 42.62 21.05 -6.25
C PRO A 44 42.69 22.55 -5.97
N TYR A 45 43.90 23.07 -5.82
CA TYR A 45 44.18 24.45 -5.48
C TYR A 45 45.26 25.01 -6.40
N PHE A 46 44.95 26.13 -7.04
CA PHE A 46 45.92 26.91 -7.80
C PHE A 46 45.87 28.35 -7.30
N ALA A 47 46.93 28.78 -6.61
CA ALA A 47 47.00 30.13 -6.03
C ALA A 47 46.77 31.24 -7.07
N LEU A 48 47.20 31.02 -8.32
CA LEU A 48 47.01 31.96 -9.42
C LEU A 48 45.54 32.16 -9.81
N ASP A 49 44.63 31.27 -9.42
CA ASP A 49 43.20 31.43 -9.68
C ASP A 49 42.62 32.62 -8.89
N GLN A 50 43.20 33.00 -7.74
CA GLN A 50 42.84 34.25 -7.03
C GLN A 50 43.11 35.51 -7.86
N CYS A 51 44.02 35.42 -8.85
CA CYS A 51 44.41 36.53 -9.71
C CYS A 51 43.66 36.54 -11.04
N LYS A 52 42.82 35.54 -11.33
CA LYS A 52 42.08 35.48 -12.60
C LYS A 52 41.10 36.66 -12.71
N PRO A 53 41.01 37.30 -13.88
CA PRO A 53 40.10 38.41 -14.08
C PRO A 53 38.65 37.95 -14.01
N TYR A 54 37.80 38.81 -13.46
CA TYR A 54 36.35 38.70 -13.37
C TYR A 54 35.75 38.31 -14.73
N LYS A 55 35.22 37.09 -14.86
CA LYS A 55 34.51 36.66 -16.07
C LYS A 55 33.07 37.16 -16.03
N SER A 56 32.86 38.42 -16.43
CA SER A 56 31.55 38.84 -16.95
C SER A 56 31.41 38.27 -18.36
N ILE A 57 30.93 37.04 -18.48
CA ILE A 57 30.49 36.48 -19.77
C ILE A 57 28.95 36.56 -19.90
N THR A 58 28.25 36.82 -18.80
CA THR A 58 26.84 37.22 -18.81
C THR A 58 26.74 38.72 -18.52
N HIS A 59 25.86 39.42 -19.24
CA HIS A 59 25.56 40.84 -19.07
C HIS A 59 24.84 41.18 -17.75
N ASP A 60 25.08 40.41 -16.68
CA ASP A 60 24.58 40.71 -15.35
C ASP A 60 25.67 41.40 -14.52
N PRO A 61 25.57 42.72 -14.27
CA PRO A 61 26.48 43.44 -13.40
C PRO A 61 26.42 43.00 -11.92
N LYS A 62 25.56 42.03 -11.57
CA LYS A 62 25.49 41.43 -10.23
C LYS A 62 26.19 40.07 -10.09
N ALA A 63 26.69 39.47 -11.18
CA ALA A 63 27.33 38.15 -11.11
C ALA A 63 28.75 38.28 -10.54
N GLU A 64 28.88 38.38 -9.21
CA GLU A 64 30.18 38.39 -8.51
C GLU A 64 31.02 37.18 -8.91
N SER A 65 32.29 37.39 -9.29
CA SER A 65 33.22 36.28 -9.47
C SER A 65 33.33 35.51 -8.16
N GLN A 66 33.03 34.21 -8.16
CA GLN A 66 33.19 33.37 -6.98
C GLN A 66 34.64 33.44 -6.47
N ASN A 67 34.82 33.39 -5.15
CA ASN A 67 36.15 33.36 -4.53
C ASN A 67 36.44 31.95 -4.02
N PHE A 68 37.71 31.69 -3.69
CA PHE A 68 37.99 30.54 -2.84
C PHE A 68 37.20 30.69 -1.55
N GLY A 69 36.52 29.66 -1.12
CA GLY A 69 35.64 29.78 0.04
C GLY A 69 35.10 28.47 0.56
N LEU A 70 34.41 28.57 1.68
CA LEU A 70 33.57 27.51 2.22
C LEU A 70 32.14 27.99 2.22
N TYR A 71 31.26 27.19 1.64
CA TYR A 71 29.83 27.46 1.58
C TYR A 71 29.10 26.41 2.40
N PHE A 72 28.24 26.85 3.31
CA PHE A 72 27.41 26.00 4.16
C PHE A 72 25.95 26.29 3.86
N LEU A 73 25.18 25.24 3.56
CA LEU A 73 23.77 25.37 3.22
C LEU A 73 22.97 24.34 3.99
N MET A 74 21.94 24.83 4.68
CA MET A 74 20.82 24.03 5.16
C MET A 74 19.69 24.10 4.15
N LYS A 75 18.87 23.07 4.13
CA LYS A 75 17.73 23.01 3.24
C LYS A 75 16.70 24.11 3.48
N HIS A 76 16.01 24.49 2.40
CA HIS A 76 14.96 25.49 2.38
C HIS A 76 13.70 25.07 3.14
N ARG A 77 13.46 23.75 3.31
CA ARG A 77 12.38 23.21 4.15
C ARG A 77 13.00 22.34 5.23
N GLY A 78 13.33 22.97 6.36
CA GLY A 78 13.81 22.34 7.60
C GLY A 78 15.16 21.62 7.57
N GLY A 79 15.39 20.84 8.63
CA GLY A 79 16.68 20.24 8.97
C GLY A 79 17.38 20.95 10.14
N HIS A 80 18.30 20.25 10.78
CA HIS A 80 19.09 20.78 11.89
C HIS A 80 20.53 20.28 11.81
N CYS A 81 21.43 20.95 12.50
CA CYS A 81 22.83 20.56 12.59
C CYS A 81 23.38 20.88 13.99
N ASP A 82 22.69 20.41 15.03
CA ASP A 82 22.99 20.78 16.42
C ASP A 82 24.37 20.31 16.89
N GLU A 83 24.78 19.16 16.37
CA GLU A 83 26.09 18.61 16.70
C GLU A 83 27.20 19.11 15.74
N GLY A 84 26.82 19.81 14.66
CA GLY A 84 27.71 20.55 13.76
C GLY A 84 28.41 19.76 12.63
N ILE A 85 28.92 20.53 11.67
CA ILE A 85 29.98 20.14 10.74
C ILE A 85 31.30 20.65 11.32
N LEU A 86 32.31 19.77 11.37
CA LEU A 86 33.67 20.10 11.76
C LEU A 86 34.59 19.89 10.55
N ILE A 87 35.27 20.95 10.11
CA ILE A 87 36.29 20.91 9.07
C ILE A 87 37.64 21.12 9.74
N CYS A 88 38.52 20.11 9.66
CA CYS A 88 39.88 20.17 10.17
C CYS A 88 40.88 20.31 9.03
N TYR A 89 41.90 21.14 9.22
CA TYR A 89 42.94 21.40 8.22
C TYR A 89 44.30 21.66 8.90
N PRO A 90 45.41 21.44 8.18
CA PRO A 90 46.73 21.84 8.65
C PRO A 90 46.88 23.37 8.54
N GLY A 91 47.14 24.07 9.65
CA GLY A 91 47.30 25.53 9.63
C GLY A 91 48.63 25.95 9.00
N THR A 92 48.60 26.82 8.00
CA THR A 92 49.80 27.28 7.28
C THR A 92 50.58 28.35 8.03
N LEU A 93 49.96 29.07 8.99
CA LEU A 93 50.60 30.09 9.82
C LEU A 93 51.38 29.50 11.02
N MET A 94 51.69 28.19 11.01
CA MET A 94 52.31 27.47 12.14
C MET A 94 53.83 27.25 12.03
N ARG A 95 54.48 27.13 13.20
CA ARG A 95 55.94 27.16 13.45
C ARG A 95 56.82 26.16 12.67
N ASN A 96 56.26 25.07 12.14
CA ASN A 96 57.05 23.89 11.70
C ASN A 96 56.89 23.49 10.23
N HIS A 97 56.04 24.16 9.43
CA HIS A 97 55.79 23.77 8.03
C HIS A 97 56.52 24.60 6.97
N MET A 98 57.17 25.71 7.33
CA MET A 98 58.01 26.43 6.38
C MET A 98 59.32 25.68 6.17
N THR A 99 59.51 25.12 4.98
CA THR A 99 60.79 24.62 4.50
C THR A 99 61.87 25.70 4.61
N SER A 100 63.14 25.29 4.70
CA SER A 100 64.29 26.12 5.05
C SER A 100 64.50 27.39 4.21
N GLU A 101 63.88 27.49 3.03
CA GLU A 101 63.96 28.65 2.14
C GLU A 101 63.08 29.83 2.58
N PHE A 102 62.09 29.61 3.46
CA PHE A 102 61.11 30.63 3.87
C PHE A 102 61.33 31.19 5.29
N LYS A 103 62.55 31.07 5.84
CA LYS A 103 62.96 31.60 7.17
C LYS A 103 62.70 33.11 7.39
N LYS A 104 62.35 33.89 6.36
CA LYS A 104 62.09 35.33 6.46
C LYS A 104 60.69 35.69 6.99
N MET A 105 59.75 34.75 7.14
CA MET A 105 58.44 35.00 7.77
C MET A 105 58.44 34.70 9.29
N SER A 106 59.52 35.03 9.99
CA SER A 106 59.58 34.90 11.46
C SER A 106 58.55 35.72 12.22
N ASP A 107 57.90 36.67 11.54
CA ASP A 107 57.09 37.73 12.14
C ASP A 107 55.58 37.43 12.06
N PHE A 108 55.16 36.42 11.29
CA PHE A 108 53.75 36.01 11.10
C PHE A 108 53.31 34.85 12.00
N ARG A 109 53.95 34.70 13.16
CA ARG A 109 53.76 33.53 14.03
C ARG A 109 52.57 33.70 14.97
N LEU A 110 51.61 32.79 14.91
CA LEU A 110 50.58 32.66 15.96
C LEU A 110 51.14 31.86 17.14
N LYS A 111 51.47 32.48 18.29
CA LYS A 111 51.91 31.76 19.51
C LYS A 111 50.80 31.02 20.25
N ARG A 112 49.53 31.36 20.01
CA ARG A 112 48.36 30.73 20.66
C ARG A 112 47.34 30.27 19.62
N THR A 113 46.82 29.07 19.84
CA THR A 113 45.63 28.53 19.16
C THR A 113 44.52 28.49 20.20
N PHE A 114 43.34 29.04 19.89
CA PHE A 114 42.23 28.99 20.85
C PHE A 114 41.60 27.58 20.83
N GLN A 115 41.16 27.12 22.00
CA GLN A 115 40.91 25.68 22.23
C GLN A 115 39.65 25.14 21.54
N VAL A 116 38.71 26.01 21.18
CA VAL A 116 37.44 25.63 20.55
C VAL A 116 37.71 25.19 19.11
N GLY A 117 37.17 24.05 18.70
CA GLY A 117 37.50 23.39 17.42
C GLY A 117 38.85 22.64 17.40
N ASN A 118 39.92 23.19 18.00
CA ASN A 118 41.25 22.55 17.98
C ASN A 118 41.27 21.22 18.77
N LYS A 119 40.66 21.16 19.96
CA LYS A 119 40.57 19.91 20.74
C LYS A 119 39.77 18.82 20.02
N GLU A 120 38.65 19.19 19.41
CA GLU A 120 37.78 18.24 18.69
C GLU A 120 38.48 17.77 17.40
N CYS A 121 39.12 18.68 16.66
CA CYS A 121 39.93 18.34 15.49
C CYS A 121 41.14 17.49 15.83
N ALA A 122 41.85 17.77 16.92
CA ALA A 122 42.96 16.95 17.39
C ALA A 122 42.54 15.51 17.69
N GLN A 123 41.42 15.32 18.40
CA GLN A 123 40.85 14.00 18.71
C GLN A 123 40.42 13.27 17.44
N LYS A 124 39.81 13.97 16.48
CA LYS A 124 39.38 13.38 15.21
C LYS A 124 40.55 13.16 14.24
N ALA A 125 41.57 14.00 14.24
CA ALA A 125 42.76 13.86 13.40
C ALA A 125 43.56 12.59 13.71
N GLU A 126 43.57 12.16 14.97
CA GLU A 126 44.11 10.84 15.34
C GLU A 126 43.35 9.70 14.63
N GLN A 127 42.01 9.80 14.54
CA GLN A 127 41.17 8.84 13.79
C GLN A 127 41.38 8.92 12.27
N PHE A 128 41.70 10.11 11.74
CA PHE A 128 41.85 10.33 10.30
C PHE A 128 43.23 10.00 9.73
N VAL A 129 44.30 10.27 10.48
CA VAL A 129 45.69 10.25 9.96
C VAL A 129 46.61 9.40 10.84
N GLY A 130 46.16 8.95 12.02
CA GLY A 130 46.99 8.16 12.94
C GLY A 130 48.18 8.92 13.55
N ILE A 131 48.19 10.25 13.44
CA ILE A 131 49.27 11.12 13.93
C ILE A 131 48.77 11.99 15.08
N SER A 132 49.37 11.83 16.25
CA SER A 132 48.96 12.39 17.53
C SER A 132 49.52 13.79 17.83
N ASN A 133 49.81 14.63 16.83
CA ASN A 133 50.29 16.00 17.10
C ASN A 133 49.13 17.01 17.04
N PRO A 134 48.39 17.21 18.15
CA PRO A 134 47.22 18.10 18.19
C PRO A 134 47.57 19.55 17.86
N LYS A 135 48.85 19.93 18.01
CA LYS A 135 49.31 21.31 17.84
C LYS A 135 49.41 21.75 16.38
N GLN A 136 49.16 20.89 15.39
CA GLN A 136 49.24 21.25 13.96
C GLN A 136 47.86 21.40 13.30
N TRP A 137 46.79 20.97 13.98
CA TRP A 137 45.45 20.94 13.43
C TRP A 137 44.64 22.15 13.85
N ARG A 138 43.95 22.72 12.87
CA ARG A 138 42.98 23.80 13.03
C ARG A 138 41.60 23.28 12.73
N GLY A 139 40.59 23.95 13.28
CA GLY A 139 39.19 23.56 13.13
C GLY A 139 38.29 24.75 12.81
N ILE A 140 37.33 24.51 11.92
CA ILE A 140 36.14 25.32 11.68
C ILE A 140 34.94 24.46 12.05
N LYS A 141 34.08 24.94 12.94
CA LYS A 141 32.86 24.26 13.35
C LYS A 141 31.65 25.14 13.04
N VAL A 142 30.69 24.58 12.33
CA VAL A 142 29.41 25.24 12.01
C VAL A 142 28.28 24.37 12.54
N TYR A 143 27.41 24.92 13.38
CA TYR A 143 26.31 24.16 13.99
C TYR A 143 25.09 25.05 14.26
N THR A 144 23.96 24.41 14.53
CA THR A 144 22.72 25.10 14.91
C THR A 144 22.47 25.01 16.41
N LYS A 145 21.75 25.99 16.96
CA LYS A 145 21.28 25.95 18.35
C LYS A 145 19.82 26.39 18.42
N LEU A 146 19.00 25.67 19.20
CA LEU A 146 17.63 26.13 19.49
C LEU A 146 17.68 27.45 20.26
N THR A 147 16.87 28.40 19.84
CA THR A 147 16.52 29.56 20.67
C THR A 147 15.49 29.11 21.72
N ASN A 148 15.43 29.78 22.87
CA ASN A 148 14.52 29.46 23.99
C ASN A 148 13.01 29.73 23.68
N SER A 149 12.63 29.64 22.41
CA SER A 149 11.25 29.76 21.95
C SER A 149 10.47 28.48 22.28
N SER A 150 9.23 28.61 22.73
CA SER A 150 8.33 27.50 23.08
C SER A 150 7.88 26.63 21.89
N ASN A 151 8.33 26.94 20.67
CA ASN A 151 8.02 26.16 19.47
C ASN A 151 9.33 25.53 18.92
N PRO A 152 9.49 24.19 18.94
CA PRO A 152 10.72 23.50 18.53
C PRO A 152 11.05 23.63 17.03
N LEU A 153 10.08 24.08 16.21
CA LEU A 153 10.25 24.41 14.79
C LEU A 153 10.63 25.89 14.55
N SER A 154 10.67 26.72 15.61
CA SER A 154 10.93 28.15 15.48
C SER A 154 12.39 28.52 15.77
N ALA A 155 12.99 29.25 14.82
CA ALA A 155 14.25 29.99 14.96
C ALA A 155 15.44 29.23 15.58
N ARG A 156 16.14 28.43 14.77
CA ARG A 156 17.51 28.00 15.09
C ARG A 156 18.50 29.09 14.71
N GLU A 157 19.44 29.38 15.60
CA GLU A 157 20.59 30.24 15.31
C GLU A 157 21.70 29.42 14.69
N LEU A 158 22.37 29.97 13.67
CA LEU A 158 23.56 29.39 13.08
C LEU A 158 24.78 29.94 13.82
N ILE A 159 25.71 29.05 14.21
CA ILE A 159 26.90 29.42 14.98
C ILE A 159 28.15 28.92 14.26
N LEU A 160 29.14 29.81 14.12
CA LEU A 160 30.47 29.52 13.61
C LEU A 160 31.51 29.67 14.72
N GLU A 161 32.34 28.64 14.89
CA GLU A 161 33.49 28.66 15.79
C GLU A 161 34.75 28.28 15.01
N THR A 162 35.86 28.97 15.28
CA THR A 162 37.14 28.66 14.63
C THR A 162 38.27 28.57 15.65
N SER A 163 39.33 27.85 15.30
CA SER A 163 40.52 27.74 16.14
C SER A 163 41.45 28.97 16.11
N LEU A 164 41.10 30.02 15.33
CA LEU A 164 41.87 31.25 15.18
C LEU A 164 41.50 32.32 16.22
N THR A 165 40.27 32.30 16.72
CA THR A 165 39.72 33.23 17.72
C THR A 165 39.07 32.43 18.86
N ASN A 166 38.86 33.05 20.02
CA ASN A 166 38.04 32.48 21.11
C ASN A 166 36.57 32.88 21.02
N ARG A 167 36.17 33.67 20.03
CA ARG A 167 34.79 34.09 19.82
C ARG A 167 34.00 33.02 19.06
N SER A 168 32.72 32.91 19.40
CA SER A 168 31.71 32.21 18.62
C SER A 168 30.87 33.26 17.90
N TYR A 169 30.71 33.12 16.59
CA TYR A 169 29.95 34.06 15.77
C TYR A 169 28.53 33.51 15.59
N THR A 170 27.54 34.21 16.10
CA THR A 170 26.13 33.85 15.99
C THR A 170 25.48 34.69 14.90
N PHE A 171 24.80 34.03 13.96
CA PHE A 171 24.08 34.68 12.87
C PHE A 171 22.58 34.76 13.17
N GLU A 172 21.89 35.64 12.46
CA GLU A 172 20.47 35.90 12.68
C GLU A 172 19.62 34.62 12.69
N PRO A 173 18.56 34.55 13.52
CA PRO A 173 17.61 33.47 13.48
C PRO A 173 17.07 33.28 12.05
N MET A 174 16.92 32.03 11.61
CA MET A 174 16.54 31.65 10.24
C MET A 174 17.64 31.78 9.17
N SER A 175 18.88 32.15 9.52
CA SER A 175 20.01 32.04 8.60
C SER A 175 20.25 30.58 8.21
N ARG A 176 19.99 30.25 6.94
CA ARG A 176 20.16 28.90 6.37
C ARG A 176 21.44 28.71 5.56
N GLN A 177 22.11 29.81 5.28
CA GLN A 177 23.29 29.88 4.43
C GLN A 177 24.37 30.69 5.14
N LEU A 178 25.60 30.20 5.05
CA LEU A 178 26.80 30.88 5.51
C LEU A 178 27.91 30.65 4.49
N SER A 179 28.56 31.71 4.03
CA SER A 179 29.71 31.61 3.16
C SER A 179 30.92 32.31 3.77
N LEU A 180 32.05 31.62 3.81
CA LEU A 180 33.36 32.14 4.19
C LEU A 180 34.16 32.37 2.91
N ASN A 181 34.44 33.61 2.57
CA ASN A 181 35.11 33.97 1.32
C ASN A 181 36.57 34.35 1.61
N PHE A 182 37.54 33.63 1.05
CA PHE A 182 38.97 33.69 1.38
C PHE A 182 39.75 34.69 0.50
N GLY A 183 39.36 35.96 0.55
CA GLY A 183 40.06 37.00 -0.20
C GLY A 183 39.56 37.14 -1.66
N THR A 184 39.80 38.31 -2.22
CA THR A 184 39.68 38.64 -3.65
C THR A 184 41.05 39.01 -4.20
N ARG A 185 41.10 39.39 -5.48
CA ARG A 185 42.27 40.06 -6.08
C ARG A 185 42.73 41.32 -5.32
N VAL A 186 41.81 42.04 -4.68
CA VAL A 186 42.09 43.34 -4.03
C VAL A 186 42.27 43.26 -2.51
N SER A 187 41.87 42.15 -1.88
CA SER A 187 42.01 41.94 -0.44
C SER A 187 42.30 40.47 -0.15
N MET A 188 43.32 40.17 0.65
CA MET A 188 43.63 38.79 1.07
C MET A 188 42.81 38.35 2.30
N PHE A 189 41.97 39.22 2.83
CA PHE A 189 41.22 38.97 4.07
C PHE A 189 39.95 38.19 3.80
N THR A 190 39.61 37.33 4.77
CA THR A 190 38.37 36.56 4.75
C THR A 190 37.21 37.44 5.15
N TRP A 191 36.07 37.34 4.46
CA TRP A 191 34.80 37.92 4.92
C TRP A 191 33.69 36.89 4.90
N VAL A 192 32.65 37.17 5.66
CA VAL A 192 31.52 36.28 5.85
C VAL A 192 30.28 36.88 5.20
N THR A 193 29.53 36.06 4.48
CA THR A 193 28.21 36.43 3.96
C THR A 193 27.14 35.46 4.46
N THR A 194 25.96 36.00 4.76
CA THR A 194 24.78 35.22 5.18
C THR A 194 23.72 35.22 4.06
N HIS A 195 22.48 34.84 4.37
CA HIS A 195 21.39 34.75 3.42
C HIS A 195 21.21 36.05 2.60
N PHE A 196 20.99 35.93 1.28
CA PHE A 196 20.98 37.04 0.30
C PHE A 196 22.33 37.74 0.05
N GLY A 197 23.45 37.16 0.46
CA GLY A 197 24.78 37.73 0.21
C GLY A 197 25.10 38.94 1.10
N GLN A 198 24.33 39.17 2.17
CA GLN A 198 24.59 40.27 3.08
C GLN A 198 25.92 40.04 3.82
N PRO A 199 26.84 41.01 3.80
CA PRO A 199 28.10 40.90 4.53
C PRO A 199 27.84 40.94 6.03
N PHE A 200 28.38 39.97 6.75
CA PHE A 200 28.41 39.99 8.21
C PHE A 200 29.62 40.80 8.66
N HIS A 201 29.36 41.87 9.43
CA HIS A 201 30.40 42.74 9.95
C HIS A 201 30.46 42.63 11.48
N ASP A 202 31.57 42.09 11.98
CA ASP A 202 31.97 42.10 13.39
C ASP A 202 33.03 43.20 13.61
N GLU A 203 33.12 43.75 14.83
CA GLU A 203 34.15 44.70 15.27
C GLU A 203 35.58 44.16 15.03
N GLU A 204 35.78 42.84 14.99
CA GLU A 204 37.09 42.25 14.66
C GLU A 204 37.55 42.50 13.22
N PHE A 205 36.65 42.85 12.29
CA PHE A 205 37.04 43.21 10.92
C PHE A 205 37.80 44.54 10.86
N ASP A 206 37.55 45.44 11.82
CA ASP A 206 38.31 46.70 11.95
C ASP A 206 39.76 46.45 12.39
N LEU A 207 40.04 45.29 13.01
CA LEU A 207 41.40 44.86 13.35
C LEU A 207 42.21 44.47 12.11
N ALA A 208 41.57 44.15 10.99
CA ALA A 208 42.27 43.81 9.74
C ALA A 208 43.08 45.00 9.21
N GLU A 209 42.52 46.21 9.29
CA GLU A 209 43.22 47.44 8.89
C GLU A 209 44.38 47.75 9.84
N GLN A 210 44.16 47.63 11.15
CA GLN A 210 45.20 47.83 12.16
C GLN A 210 46.35 46.82 11.99
N TYR A 211 46.02 45.57 11.68
CA TYR A 211 47.02 44.54 11.35
C TYR A 211 47.81 44.90 10.10
N ALA A 212 47.14 45.33 9.01
CA ALA A 212 47.81 45.72 7.77
C ALA A 212 48.81 46.87 7.99
N GLN A 213 48.45 47.85 8.82
CA GLN A 213 49.32 48.97 9.20
C GLN A 213 50.52 48.52 10.07
N GLN A 214 50.34 47.51 10.91
CA GLN A 214 51.37 47.02 11.83
C GLN A 214 52.22 45.85 11.30
N MET A 215 51.87 45.30 10.13
CA MET A 215 52.52 44.13 9.51
C MET A 215 54.05 44.29 9.39
N GLY A 216 54.55 45.51 9.20
CA GLY A 216 55.99 45.81 9.11
C GLY A 216 56.75 45.88 10.44
N TYR A 217 56.07 45.89 11.59
CA TYR A 217 56.70 46.15 12.89
C TYR A 217 56.97 44.89 13.72
N GLY A 218 56.25 43.78 13.54
CA GLY A 218 56.64 42.42 13.97
C GLY A 218 56.04 41.88 15.29
N PRO A 219 56.34 42.41 16.48
CA PRO A 219 55.67 42.02 17.71
C PRO A 219 54.28 42.68 17.77
N PHE A 220 53.30 42.05 18.44
CA PHE A 220 51.90 42.51 18.61
C PHE A 220 50.88 42.16 17.51
N LEU A 221 51.29 41.57 16.39
CA LEU A 221 50.33 41.10 15.35
C LEU A 221 49.30 40.10 15.89
N GLU A 222 49.65 39.33 16.92
CA GLU A 222 48.76 38.37 17.59
C GLU A 222 47.53 39.01 18.24
N GLN A 223 47.61 40.28 18.65
CA GLN A 223 46.50 40.99 19.30
C GLN A 223 45.42 41.43 18.32
N HIS A 224 45.73 41.39 17.03
CA HIS A 224 44.84 41.84 15.96
C HIS A 224 44.28 40.66 15.16
N VAL A 225 44.55 39.40 15.57
CA VAL A 225 44.07 38.19 14.89
C VAL A 225 42.56 38.07 15.04
N GLY A 226 41.86 37.91 13.91
CA GLY A 226 40.42 37.65 13.88
C GLY A 226 40.04 36.66 12.78
N LEU A 227 38.74 36.44 12.60
CA LEU A 227 38.20 35.56 11.56
C LEU A 227 38.69 35.92 10.14
N TRP A 228 39.01 37.19 9.91
CA TRP A 228 39.52 37.70 8.64
C TRP A 228 40.86 37.08 8.20
N LEU A 229 41.61 36.41 9.09
CA LEU A 229 42.84 35.66 8.75
C LEU A 229 42.59 34.23 8.23
N LEU A 230 41.35 33.73 8.25
CA LEU A 230 41.05 32.32 8.04
C LEU A 230 41.56 31.77 6.70
N GLY A 231 41.32 32.49 5.61
CA GLY A 231 41.79 32.12 4.27
C GLY A 231 43.30 32.04 4.17
N MET A 232 44.03 32.91 4.88
CA MET A 232 45.50 32.87 4.92
C MET A 232 46.03 31.68 5.71
N ASP A 233 45.32 31.21 6.75
CA ASP A 233 45.71 30.04 7.55
C ASP A 233 45.29 28.71 6.90
N MET A 234 44.19 28.70 6.15
CA MET A 234 43.64 27.48 5.54
C MET A 234 44.19 27.20 4.15
N LEU A 235 44.37 28.23 3.31
CA LEU A 235 44.83 28.03 1.94
C LEU A 235 46.35 27.79 1.90
N PRO A 236 46.81 26.77 1.16
CA PRO A 236 48.24 26.52 0.98
C PRO A 236 48.96 27.68 0.31
N TRP A 237 50.25 27.82 0.59
CA TRP A 237 51.13 28.73 -0.14
C TRP A 237 51.46 28.15 -1.53
N MET A 238 51.86 29.00 -2.48
CA MET A 238 51.99 28.74 -3.94
C MET A 238 52.66 27.43 -4.40
N ALA A 239 53.28 26.64 -3.51
CA ALA A 239 53.95 25.38 -3.82
C ALA A 239 53.04 24.12 -3.74
N GLU A 240 51.88 24.18 -3.09
CA GLU A 240 50.97 23.01 -2.98
C GLU A 240 49.83 23.10 -4.00
N GLU A 241 49.52 21.97 -4.65
CA GLU A 241 48.45 21.88 -5.66
C GLU A 241 47.09 21.47 -5.08
N TYR A 242 47.00 21.23 -3.76
CA TYR A 242 45.79 20.72 -3.12
C TYR A 242 45.58 21.29 -1.71
N VAL A 243 44.34 21.65 -1.37
CA VAL A 243 43.90 21.87 0.01
C VAL A 243 43.49 20.53 0.62
N SER A 244 44.15 20.13 1.71
CA SER A 244 43.78 18.92 2.47
C SER A 244 42.82 19.27 3.60
N LEU A 245 41.56 18.87 3.47
CA LEU A 245 40.50 19.06 4.46
C LEU A 245 40.07 17.72 5.05
N TYR A 246 39.68 17.71 6.31
CA TYR A 246 39.12 16.54 6.98
C TYR A 246 37.77 16.91 7.53
N VAL A 247 36.75 16.35 6.92
CA VAL A 247 35.37 16.78 7.14
C VAL A 247 34.70 15.73 8.00
N TYR A 248 34.21 16.18 9.13
CA TYR A 248 33.42 15.38 10.05
C TYR A 248 32.03 15.99 10.17
N ARG A 249 31.04 15.28 9.64
CA ARG A 249 29.63 15.66 9.70
C ARG A 249 28.91 14.62 10.55
N ARG A 250 28.15 15.09 11.54
CA ARG A 250 27.42 14.21 12.45
C ARG A 250 26.10 13.74 11.85
N CYS A 251 25.58 12.62 12.34
CA CYS A 251 24.47 11.90 11.72
C CYS A 251 23.20 12.72 11.48
N SER A 252 22.76 13.47 12.50
CA SER A 252 21.57 14.32 12.42
C SER A 252 21.82 15.65 11.71
N CYS A 253 23.05 15.96 11.31
CA CYS A 253 23.36 17.21 10.63
C CYS A 253 22.95 17.13 9.16
N THR A 254 21.88 17.83 8.77
CA THR A 254 21.41 17.91 7.38
C THR A 254 22.09 19.00 6.56
N MET A 255 22.96 19.79 7.19
CA MET A 255 23.74 20.83 6.51
C MET A 255 24.80 20.20 5.60
N ASP A 256 24.92 20.75 4.40
CA ASP A 256 25.97 20.42 3.46
C ASP A 256 27.02 21.53 3.39
N ALA A 257 28.25 21.15 3.05
CA ALA A 257 29.35 22.09 2.89
C ALA A 257 30.04 21.89 1.55
N TRP A 258 30.46 22.98 0.92
CA TRP A 258 31.19 22.99 -0.34
C TRP A 258 32.45 23.83 -0.22
N PHE A 259 33.46 23.47 -0.99
CA PHE A 259 34.60 24.35 -1.25
C PHE A 259 34.40 25.00 -2.62
N THR A 260 34.29 26.33 -2.63
CA THR A 260 34.11 27.13 -3.85
C THR A 260 35.46 27.59 -4.39
N ARG A 261 35.54 27.81 -5.70
CA ARG A 261 36.74 28.27 -6.41
C ARG A 261 36.39 29.38 -7.40
N PRO A 262 37.36 30.25 -7.75
CA PRO A 262 37.16 31.27 -8.77
C PRO A 262 36.84 30.77 -10.18
N THR A 263 37.06 29.48 -10.46
CA THR A 263 36.76 28.86 -11.76
C THR A 263 35.40 28.15 -11.79
N ASP A 264 34.66 28.16 -10.68
CA ASP A 264 33.36 27.51 -10.61
C ASP A 264 32.31 28.36 -11.36
N GLU A 265 31.54 27.75 -12.28
CA GLU A 265 30.51 28.48 -13.08
C GLU A 265 29.13 28.48 -12.43
N ASN A 266 28.88 27.55 -11.50
CA ASN A 266 27.60 27.37 -10.86
C ASN A 266 27.73 27.60 -9.36
N ASP A 267 26.70 28.18 -8.74
CA ASP A 267 26.60 28.22 -7.29
C ASP A 267 26.37 26.82 -6.71
N PRO A 268 26.75 26.57 -5.45
CA PRO A 268 26.41 25.33 -4.76
C PRO A 268 24.91 25.04 -4.83
N ILE A 269 24.55 23.89 -5.38
CA ILE A 269 23.15 23.50 -5.59
C ILE A 269 22.62 22.86 -4.30
N GLU A 270 21.44 23.30 -3.86
CA GLU A 270 20.75 22.69 -2.74
C GLU A 270 20.41 21.22 -3.04
N PRO A 271 20.76 20.25 -2.15
CA PRO A 271 20.43 18.85 -2.37
C PRO A 271 18.91 18.61 -2.42
N ILE A 272 18.45 17.66 -3.23
CA ILE A 272 17.01 17.33 -3.38
C ILE A 272 16.45 16.56 -2.17
N VAL A 273 17.28 15.79 -1.45
CA VAL A 273 16.88 15.06 -0.22
C VAL A 273 17.94 15.24 0.88
N PRO A 274 17.57 15.57 2.14
CA PRO A 274 18.53 15.63 3.24
C PRO A 274 19.19 14.26 3.41
N SER A 275 20.52 14.22 3.58
CA SER A 275 21.25 12.98 3.82
C SER A 275 21.77 12.92 5.25
N ALA A 276 21.89 11.70 5.79
CA ALA A 276 22.62 11.47 7.03
C ALA A 276 24.06 11.98 6.89
N GLY A 277 24.58 12.61 7.94
CA GLY A 277 25.91 13.20 7.88
C GLY A 277 27.07 12.21 7.94
N SER A 278 26.80 10.97 8.30
CA SER A 278 27.79 9.91 8.48
C SER A 278 27.22 8.59 8.00
N SER A 279 28.07 7.72 7.47
CA SER A 279 27.73 6.32 7.21
C SER A 279 27.80 5.46 8.48
N GLN A 280 28.24 5.99 9.62
CA GLN A 280 28.31 5.29 10.90
C GLN A 280 27.43 6.01 11.91
N CYS A 281 26.12 5.79 11.81
CA CYS A 281 25.17 6.41 12.72
C CYS A 281 24.69 5.44 13.77
N PRO A 282 24.90 5.73 15.07
CA PRO A 282 24.26 4.96 16.11
C PRO A 282 22.76 5.20 16.02
N THR A 283 21.99 4.15 15.85
CA THR A 283 20.54 4.23 16.03
C THR A 283 20.25 4.64 17.47
N LYS A 284 19.43 5.67 17.65
CA LYS A 284 18.96 6.11 18.97
C LYS A 284 17.55 5.58 19.16
N GLN A 285 17.18 5.30 20.42
CA GLN A 285 15.77 5.13 20.74
C GLN A 285 15.12 6.52 20.71
N MET A 286 14.13 6.68 19.85
CA MET A 286 13.30 7.86 19.74
C MET A 286 11.98 7.61 20.47
N ASP A 287 11.52 8.61 21.23
CA ASP A 287 10.19 8.66 21.83
C ASP A 287 9.83 10.15 21.99
N GLU A 288 9.51 10.79 20.87
CA GLU A 288 9.26 12.22 20.81
C GLU A 288 7.90 12.52 20.19
N THR A 289 7.26 13.57 20.68
CA THR A 289 6.00 14.10 20.14
C THR A 289 6.27 15.48 19.56
N PHE A 290 5.90 15.67 18.30
CA PHE A 290 6.06 16.91 17.56
C PHE A 290 4.69 17.57 17.40
N GLU A 291 4.58 18.82 17.85
CA GLU A 291 3.42 19.65 17.55
C GLU A 291 3.43 20.00 16.07
N LEU A 292 2.29 19.79 15.42
CA LEU A 292 2.06 20.19 14.04
C LEU A 292 1.45 21.59 14.03
N GLY A 293 1.86 22.42 13.07
CA GLY A 293 1.20 23.71 12.84
C GLY A 293 -0.29 23.54 12.52
N GLN A 294 -1.07 24.60 12.67
CA GLN A 294 -2.45 24.62 12.17
C GLN A 294 -2.45 25.08 10.71
N LEU A 295 -3.03 24.27 9.82
CA LEU A 295 -3.36 24.70 8.47
C LEU A 295 -4.65 25.50 8.46
N ASP A 296 -4.77 26.46 7.54
CA ASP A 296 -5.96 27.30 7.43
C ASP A 296 -7.19 26.46 7.06
N ALA A 297 -8.34 26.78 7.64
CA ALA A 297 -9.54 25.94 7.66
C ALA A 297 -10.15 25.66 6.27
N GLN A 298 -9.66 26.36 5.24
CA GLN A 298 -10.12 26.27 3.85
C GLN A 298 -9.55 25.07 3.10
N HIS A 299 -8.45 24.48 3.57
CA HIS A 299 -7.83 23.35 2.90
C HIS A 299 -8.57 22.04 3.21
N LEU A 300 -8.79 21.22 2.18
CA LEU A 300 -9.42 19.90 2.29
C LEU A 300 -8.40 18.75 2.37
N GLN A 301 -7.12 19.05 2.13
CA GLN A 301 -6.03 18.08 2.01
C GLN A 301 -4.74 18.67 2.58
N ALA A 302 -3.93 17.84 3.22
CA ALA A 302 -2.62 18.20 3.76
C ALA A 302 -1.59 17.11 3.50
N ASP A 303 -0.32 17.49 3.47
CA ASP A 303 0.83 16.58 3.37
C ASP A 303 1.66 16.68 4.65
N LEU A 304 1.96 15.54 5.26
CA LEU A 304 2.84 15.45 6.42
C LEU A 304 4.11 14.68 6.04
N VAL A 305 5.23 15.39 5.99
CA VAL A 305 6.51 14.82 5.53
C VAL A 305 7.51 14.74 6.67
N PHE A 306 8.20 13.61 6.79
CA PHE A 306 9.36 13.47 7.68
C PHE A 306 10.36 12.45 7.12
N ILE A 307 11.63 12.55 7.53
CA ILE A 307 12.69 11.64 7.08
C ILE A 307 13.41 11.06 8.28
N VAL A 308 13.51 9.74 8.31
CA VAL A 308 14.21 8.99 9.34
C VAL A 308 15.32 8.13 8.77
N VAL A 309 16.24 7.75 9.64
CA VAL A 309 17.34 6.84 9.38
C VAL A 309 17.28 5.70 10.38
N THR A 310 17.47 4.47 9.91
CA THR A 310 17.48 3.26 10.73
C THR A 310 18.56 2.29 10.28
N ASP A 311 18.85 1.29 11.10
CA ASP A 311 19.81 0.22 10.79
C ASP A 311 19.15 -0.92 10.01
N GLU A 312 19.93 -1.95 9.62
CA GLU A 312 19.40 -3.10 8.88
C GLU A 312 18.44 -3.96 9.70
N GLU A 313 18.49 -3.90 11.03
CA GLU A 313 17.72 -4.79 11.90
C GLU A 313 16.28 -4.33 12.11
N TRP A 314 15.98 -3.04 11.88
CA TRP A 314 14.63 -2.46 11.97
C TRP A 314 13.82 -2.96 13.17
N LYS A 315 14.01 -2.39 14.35
CA LYS A 315 13.24 -2.82 15.53
C LYS A 315 12.20 -1.77 15.93
N ASN A 316 10.95 -2.10 15.61
CA ASN A 316 9.73 -1.47 16.14
C ASN A 316 9.69 0.06 16.00
N PHE A 317 9.44 0.55 14.79
CA PHE A 317 9.13 1.97 14.56
C PHE A 317 7.62 2.17 14.52
N THR A 318 7.09 3.00 15.40
CA THR A 318 5.68 3.35 15.52
C THR A 318 5.50 4.83 15.25
N VAL A 319 4.51 5.11 14.39
CA VAL A 319 4.07 6.46 14.06
C VAL A 319 2.64 6.59 14.51
N GLU A 320 2.34 7.66 15.25
CA GLU A 320 0.98 7.95 15.71
C GLU A 320 0.61 9.39 15.41
N LEU A 321 -0.54 9.60 14.76
CA LEU A 321 -1.15 10.91 14.60
C LEU A 321 -2.10 11.16 15.75
N LEU A 322 -1.94 12.30 16.41
CA LEU A 322 -2.60 12.64 17.65
C LEU A 322 -3.54 13.83 17.45
N LYS A 323 -4.74 13.74 18.02
CA LYS A 323 -5.67 14.86 18.15
C LYS A 323 -5.73 15.34 19.59
N GLN A 324 -5.94 16.63 19.77
CA GLN A 324 -6.23 17.20 21.08
C GLN A 324 -7.73 17.11 21.36
N GLU A 325 -8.11 16.56 22.52
CA GLU A 325 -9.52 16.52 22.94
C GLU A 325 -9.94 17.87 23.53
N GLU A 326 -11.16 18.32 23.19
CA GLU A 326 -11.65 19.67 23.55
C GLU A 326 -11.74 19.89 25.08
N GLU A 327 -11.96 18.84 25.86
CA GLU A 327 -12.23 18.94 27.31
C GLU A 327 -11.04 18.56 28.20
N VAL A 328 -9.99 17.95 27.65
CA VAL A 328 -8.81 17.49 28.41
C VAL A 328 -7.56 17.68 27.55
N LYS A 329 -6.43 18.14 28.14
CA LYS A 329 -5.11 18.14 27.47
C LYS A 329 -4.56 16.73 27.17
N ASN A 330 -5.44 15.74 27.03
CA ASN A 330 -5.09 14.40 26.61
C ASN A 330 -5.06 14.37 25.09
N LEU A 331 -4.01 13.76 24.57
CA LEU A 331 -3.87 13.47 23.15
C LEU A 331 -4.46 12.08 22.91
N SER A 332 -5.41 11.96 21.99
CA SER A 332 -5.91 10.66 21.52
C SER A 332 -5.38 10.31 20.14
N VAL A 333 -5.16 9.02 19.92
CA VAL A 333 -4.60 8.50 18.67
C VAL A 333 -5.69 8.45 17.61
N VAL A 334 -5.50 9.20 16.52
CA VAL A 334 -6.37 9.18 15.33
C VAL A 334 -5.96 8.04 14.40
N MET A 335 -4.66 7.86 14.26
CA MET A 335 -4.06 6.89 13.35
C MET A 335 -2.76 6.39 13.98
N ASN A 336 -2.51 5.10 13.89
CA ASN A 336 -1.20 4.55 14.17
C ASN A 336 -0.81 3.47 13.16
N PHE A 337 0.49 3.33 12.96
CA PHE A 337 1.05 2.16 12.32
C PHE A 337 2.39 1.83 12.95
N THR A 338 2.68 0.53 13.00
CA THR A 338 3.95 0.02 13.52
C THR A 338 4.62 -0.81 12.44
N ILE A 339 5.87 -0.49 12.15
CA ILE A 339 6.77 -1.26 11.31
C ILE A 339 7.68 -2.04 12.25
N ARG A 340 7.54 -3.38 12.28
CA ARG A 340 8.41 -4.24 13.09
C ARG A 340 9.59 -4.77 12.30
N THR A 341 9.44 -4.91 10.98
CA THR A 341 10.45 -5.36 10.03
C THR A 341 10.20 -4.71 8.65
N ILE A 342 11.18 -4.74 7.75
CA ILE A 342 11.02 -4.29 6.36
C ILE A 342 9.91 -5.09 5.66
N ASP A 343 9.78 -6.38 5.97
CA ASP A 343 8.76 -7.26 5.37
C ASP A 343 7.32 -6.81 5.71
N ASP A 344 7.11 -6.13 6.85
CA ASP A 344 5.79 -5.59 7.21
C ASP A 344 5.34 -4.48 6.26
N MET A 345 6.28 -3.81 5.57
CA MET A 345 5.97 -2.67 4.73
C MET A 345 5.21 -3.05 3.46
N LYS A 346 5.32 -4.30 3.00
CA LYS A 346 4.75 -4.78 1.73
C LYS A 346 5.07 -3.88 0.52
N ILE A 347 6.11 -3.06 0.60
CA ILE A 347 6.63 -2.23 -0.48
C ILE A 347 7.71 -3.00 -1.26
N ASN A 348 7.99 -2.56 -2.48
CA ASN A 348 9.00 -3.21 -3.30
C ASN A 348 10.38 -3.02 -2.65
N THR A 349 11.04 -4.13 -2.33
CA THR A 349 12.34 -4.12 -1.66
C THR A 349 13.41 -3.38 -2.47
N SER A 350 13.26 -3.23 -3.79
CA SER A 350 14.18 -2.41 -4.59
C SER A 350 14.13 -0.92 -4.25
N VAL A 351 12.98 -0.40 -3.79
CA VAL A 351 12.83 1.02 -3.41
C VAL A 351 13.47 1.29 -2.05
N VAL A 352 13.39 0.33 -1.13
CA VAL A 352 14.08 0.39 0.17
C VAL A 352 15.58 0.15 0.01
N ASN A 353 15.99 -0.81 -0.81
CA ASN A 353 17.40 -1.10 -1.06
C ASN A 353 18.09 0.02 -1.86
N GLY A 354 17.34 0.74 -2.70
CA GLY A 354 17.84 1.92 -3.42
C GLY A 354 18.24 3.08 -2.51
N THR A 355 17.76 3.10 -1.26
CA THR A 355 18.14 4.10 -0.24
C THR A 355 19.15 3.58 0.78
N GLN A 356 19.72 2.39 0.55
CA GLN A 356 20.74 1.80 1.41
C GLN A 356 22.07 2.53 1.22
N MET A 357 22.58 3.11 2.31
CA MET A 357 23.91 3.72 2.36
C MET A 357 24.99 2.62 2.43
N PRO A 358 26.27 2.93 2.10
CA PRO A 358 27.37 1.95 2.04
C PRO A 358 27.64 1.13 3.31
N SER A 359 27.00 1.48 4.43
CA SER A 359 27.15 0.86 5.74
C SER A 359 25.96 0.00 6.18
N GLY A 360 24.97 -0.20 5.30
CA GLY A 360 23.73 -0.91 5.63
C GLY A 360 22.63 -0.02 6.21
N ILE A 361 22.94 1.23 6.53
CA ILE A 361 21.97 2.22 7.03
C ILE A 361 20.94 2.53 5.94
N GLN A 362 19.66 2.59 6.32
CA GLN A 362 18.56 2.91 5.42
C GLN A 362 17.96 4.27 5.75
N GLN A 363 17.76 5.07 4.70
CA GLN A 363 17.05 6.34 4.79
C GLN A 363 15.63 6.19 4.24
N LEU A 364 14.66 6.72 4.97
CA LEU A 364 13.24 6.60 4.66
C LEU A 364 12.59 7.96 4.73
N ARG A 365 11.95 8.34 3.64
CA ARG A 365 11.06 9.47 3.55
C ARG A 365 9.63 8.95 3.70
N PHE A 366 8.93 9.48 4.69
CA PHE A 366 7.50 9.27 4.87
C PHE A 366 6.77 10.51 4.37
N ASP A 367 5.82 10.33 3.46
CA ASP A 367 4.87 11.33 3.03
C ASP A 367 3.47 10.81 3.39
N ILE A 368 2.79 11.45 4.36
CA ILE A 368 1.45 11.06 4.81
C ILE A 368 0.45 12.07 4.25
N PHE A 369 -0.33 11.62 3.25
CA PHE A 369 -1.38 12.42 2.64
C PHE A 369 -2.65 12.33 3.48
N LEU A 370 -3.01 13.44 4.10
CA LEU A 370 -4.20 13.61 4.92
C LEU A 370 -5.34 14.13 4.05
N LEU A 371 -6.17 13.23 3.54
CA LEU A 371 -7.33 13.58 2.72
C LEU A 371 -8.60 13.66 3.58
N GLU A 372 -9.66 14.25 3.02
CA GLU A 372 -10.93 14.52 3.71
C GLU A 372 -11.52 13.30 4.44
N HIS A 373 -11.39 12.11 3.87
CA HIS A 373 -12.02 10.88 4.36
C HIS A 373 -11.03 9.76 4.68
N TRP A 374 -9.79 9.83 4.20
CA TRP A 374 -8.84 8.74 4.31
C TRP A 374 -7.41 9.26 4.24
N HIS A 375 -6.45 8.43 4.62
CA HIS A 375 -5.04 8.79 4.63
C HIS A 375 -4.22 7.78 3.83
N VAL A 376 -3.19 8.28 3.16
CA VAL A 376 -2.21 7.46 2.44
C VAL A 376 -0.85 7.68 3.06
N ILE A 377 -0.12 6.60 3.26
CA ILE A 377 1.28 6.67 3.63
C ILE A 377 2.08 6.27 2.40
N MET A 378 2.98 7.13 1.96
CA MET A 378 4.02 6.78 1.01
C MET A 378 5.35 6.70 1.73
N VAL A 379 6.12 5.66 1.42
CA VAL A 379 7.49 5.46 1.90
C VAL A 379 8.40 5.46 0.69
N ASN A 380 9.32 6.44 0.61
CA ASN A 380 10.22 6.63 -0.53
C ASN A 380 9.49 6.67 -1.88
N GLY A 381 8.27 7.21 -1.92
CA GLY A 381 7.46 7.31 -3.13
C GLY A 381 6.64 6.06 -3.50
N GLU A 382 6.64 5.00 -2.69
CA GLU A 382 5.73 3.85 -2.85
C GLU A 382 4.68 3.79 -1.73
N GLN A 383 3.47 3.34 -2.05
CA GLN A 383 2.38 3.24 -1.08
C GLN A 383 2.66 2.15 -0.05
N PHE A 384 2.67 2.54 1.22
CA PHE A 384 2.77 1.63 2.36
C PHE A 384 1.38 1.12 2.73
N GLY A 385 1.18 -0.19 2.58
CA GLY A 385 -0.07 -0.86 2.95
C GLY A 385 -1.29 -0.40 2.14
N GLU A 386 -2.47 -0.57 2.75
CA GLU A 386 -3.73 -0.09 2.20
C GLU A 386 -4.04 1.33 2.68
N VAL A 387 -5.01 1.96 2.03
CA VAL A 387 -5.58 3.24 2.47
C VAL A 387 -6.08 3.13 3.92
N PHE A 388 -5.70 4.11 4.75
CA PHE A 388 -6.15 4.20 6.14
C PHE A 388 -7.47 4.98 6.23
N TRP A 389 -8.45 4.43 6.93
CA TRP A 389 -9.76 5.04 7.16
C TRP A 389 -9.90 5.35 8.65
N PRO A 390 -9.89 6.64 9.05
CA PRO A 390 -10.10 7.01 10.44
C PRO A 390 -11.41 6.47 11.01
N ASN A 391 -11.47 6.32 12.33
CA ASN A 391 -12.74 6.06 12.99
C ASN A 391 -13.72 7.19 12.65
N GLU A 392 -14.94 6.81 12.24
CA GLU A 392 -15.98 7.74 11.83
C GLU A 392 -15.57 8.68 10.67
N TRP A 393 -14.75 8.17 9.74
CA TRP A 393 -14.25 8.88 8.56
C TRP A 393 -15.32 9.62 7.73
N TRP A 394 -16.57 9.17 7.82
CA TRP A 394 -17.71 9.81 7.17
C TRP A 394 -18.03 11.20 7.75
N HIS A 395 -17.54 11.62 8.91
CA HIS A 395 -17.82 12.97 9.44
C HIS A 395 -17.06 14.12 8.75
N ARG A 396 -16.26 13.81 7.70
CA ARG A 396 -15.33 14.73 6.99
C ARG A 396 -14.22 15.27 7.89
N ALA A 397 -13.06 15.49 7.28
CA ALA A 397 -11.98 16.32 7.81
C ALA A 397 -11.49 15.95 9.23
N ALA A 398 -11.50 14.66 9.58
CA ALA A 398 -10.96 14.16 10.85
C ALA A 398 -9.49 14.61 11.06
N TRP A 399 -8.77 14.84 9.97
CA TRP A 399 -7.40 15.33 10.00
C TRP A 399 -7.26 16.78 10.48
N LYS A 400 -8.29 17.63 10.37
CA LYS A 400 -8.25 19.02 10.87
C LYS A 400 -8.05 19.08 12.39
N ASN A 401 -8.36 17.99 13.08
CA ASN A 401 -8.18 17.86 14.52
C ASN A 401 -6.81 17.27 14.89
N ILE A 402 -5.99 16.86 13.92
CA ILE A 402 -4.63 16.36 14.18
C ILE A 402 -3.74 17.55 14.54
N THR A 403 -3.19 17.53 15.75
CA THR A 403 -2.38 18.61 16.30
C THR A 403 -0.94 18.19 16.57
N ALA A 404 -0.66 16.89 16.59
CA ALA A 404 0.67 16.37 16.85
C ALA A 404 0.91 15.02 16.20
N ILE A 405 2.19 14.64 16.11
CA ILE A 405 2.66 13.32 15.69
C ILE A 405 3.66 12.79 16.71
N ARG A 406 3.49 11.54 17.14
CA ARG A 406 4.43 10.84 18.01
C ARG A 406 5.20 9.80 17.21
N LEU A 407 6.52 9.89 17.32
CA LEU A 407 7.47 8.97 16.69
C LEU A 407 8.19 8.19 17.78
N ASN A 408 8.05 6.86 17.76
CA ASN A 408 8.66 5.96 18.74
C ASN A 408 9.38 4.80 18.05
N GLY A 409 10.65 4.54 18.38
CA GLY A 409 11.37 3.38 17.86
C GLY A 409 12.88 3.59 17.72
N GLN A 410 13.58 2.60 17.18
CA GLN A 410 15.02 2.65 16.93
C GLN A 410 15.32 3.40 15.62
N VAL A 411 15.15 4.72 15.64
CA VAL A 411 15.34 5.60 14.48
C VAL A 411 16.05 6.90 14.85
N LEU A 412 16.67 7.53 13.86
CA LEU A 412 17.20 8.88 13.94
C LEU A 412 16.42 9.79 12.99
N LEU A 413 15.83 10.86 13.51
CA LEU A 413 15.14 11.86 12.70
C LEU A 413 16.18 12.74 11.97
N LEU A 414 16.10 12.81 10.63
CA LEU A 414 16.88 13.76 9.82
C LEU A 414 16.09 15.02 9.52
N TYR A 415 14.80 14.83 9.23
CA TYR A 415 13.88 15.90 8.90
C TYR A 415 12.62 15.72 9.73
N GLY A 416 12.34 16.70 10.58
CA GLY A 416 11.20 16.66 11.48
C GLY A 416 9.87 16.72 10.73
N PRO A 417 8.78 16.25 11.36
CA PRO A 417 7.46 16.30 10.76
C PRO A 417 7.04 17.74 10.44
N GLU A 418 6.76 17.99 9.17
CA GLU A 418 6.26 19.27 8.66
C GLU A 418 4.92 19.04 7.97
N LEU A 419 3.93 19.86 8.34
CA LEU A 419 2.58 19.81 7.79
C LEU A 419 2.45 20.93 6.74
N ASP A 420 2.32 20.55 5.48
CA ASP A 420 2.21 21.45 4.33
C ASP A 420 0.83 21.33 3.67
N GLU A 421 0.42 22.39 2.96
CA GLU A 421 -0.76 22.33 2.08
C GLU A 421 -0.49 21.39 0.90
N TYR A 422 -1.42 20.48 0.63
CA TYR A 422 -1.29 19.58 -0.49
C TYR A 422 -1.55 20.31 -1.81
N GLY A 423 -0.52 20.44 -2.65
CA GLY A 423 -0.64 21.00 -3.99
C GLY A 423 -1.53 20.12 -4.86
N ILE A 424 -2.65 20.69 -5.34
CA ILE A 424 -3.74 20.02 -6.09
C ILE A 424 -3.27 19.30 -7.37
N GLU A 425 -2.02 19.46 -7.80
CA GLU A 425 -1.51 18.95 -9.09
C GLU A 425 -1.26 17.44 -9.15
N ASN A 426 -1.31 16.70 -8.04
CA ASN A 426 -1.12 15.25 -8.03
C ASN A 426 -2.47 14.50 -8.08
N GLU A 427 -3.07 14.41 -9.27
CA GLU A 427 -4.34 13.71 -9.55
C GLU A 427 -4.32 12.17 -9.29
N ASN A 428 -3.19 11.60 -8.87
CA ASN A 428 -2.96 10.16 -8.87
C ASN A 428 -3.61 9.38 -7.70
N PHE A 429 -4.21 10.05 -6.71
CA PHE A 429 -4.83 9.38 -5.57
C PHE A 429 -6.34 9.15 -5.71
N ASN A 430 -6.92 9.29 -6.90
CA ASN A 430 -8.35 9.07 -7.08
C ASN A 430 -8.66 7.56 -7.16
N VAL A 431 -8.75 6.88 -6.00
CA VAL A 431 -9.05 5.43 -5.86
C VAL A 431 -10.57 5.14 -6.04
N SER A 432 -11.34 6.10 -6.57
CA SER A 432 -12.77 5.91 -6.73
C SER A 432 -13.08 4.83 -7.79
N VAL A 433 -13.99 3.93 -7.44
CA VAL A 433 -14.49 2.91 -8.36
C VAL A 433 -15.77 3.47 -9.00
N PRO A 434 -15.81 3.68 -10.32
CA PRO A 434 -16.98 4.20 -10.99
C PRO A 434 -18.13 3.18 -10.97
N LEU A 435 -19.36 3.69 -10.90
CA LEU A 435 -20.57 2.87 -11.05
C LEU A 435 -20.97 2.76 -12.54
N PRO A 436 -21.62 1.66 -12.97
CA PRO A 436 -22.07 0.53 -12.16
C PRO A 436 -20.93 -0.43 -11.79
N PHE A 437 -20.90 -0.86 -10.54
CA PHE A 437 -19.97 -1.88 -10.05
C PHE A 437 -20.67 -3.25 -10.05
N SER A 438 -19.95 -4.31 -10.42
CA SER A 438 -20.46 -5.69 -10.35
C SER A 438 -19.34 -6.67 -10.04
N GLN A 439 -19.51 -7.48 -9.00
CA GLN A 439 -18.58 -8.51 -8.58
C GLN A 439 -19.28 -9.85 -8.47
N ARG A 440 -18.67 -10.90 -9.05
CA ARG A 440 -19.09 -12.28 -8.82
C ARG A 440 -18.50 -12.77 -7.50
N ILE A 441 -19.31 -13.46 -6.71
CA ILE A 441 -18.91 -14.11 -5.46
C ILE A 441 -19.23 -15.61 -5.54
N ASP A 442 -18.45 -16.44 -4.85
CA ASP A 442 -18.65 -17.90 -4.85
C ASP A 442 -19.86 -18.35 -4.01
N GLY A 443 -20.55 -17.41 -3.39
CA GLY A 443 -21.62 -17.64 -2.42
C GLY A 443 -21.22 -17.15 -1.04
N PHE A 444 -22.20 -16.69 -0.29
CA PHE A 444 -21.99 -16.34 1.10
C PHE A 444 -22.00 -17.56 2.01
N ARG A 445 -21.29 -17.41 3.14
CA ARG A 445 -21.28 -18.34 4.28
C ARG A 445 -21.67 -17.59 5.55
N VAL A 446 -22.05 -18.34 6.58
CA VAL A 446 -22.20 -17.79 7.93
C VAL A 446 -20.90 -17.10 8.35
N ASN A 447 -21.03 -15.89 8.91
CA ASN A 447 -19.98 -14.92 9.25
C ASN A 447 -19.25 -14.29 8.05
N SER A 448 -19.81 -14.39 6.84
CA SER A 448 -19.28 -13.57 5.74
C SER A 448 -19.61 -12.12 5.97
N THR A 449 -18.68 -11.24 5.59
CA THR A 449 -18.87 -9.81 5.68
C THR A 449 -18.59 -9.12 4.35
N PHE A 450 -19.31 -8.02 4.13
CA PHE A 450 -19.15 -7.13 3.00
C PHE A 450 -19.12 -5.70 3.49
N PHE A 451 -18.18 -4.91 2.97
CA PHE A 451 -18.03 -3.51 3.31
C PHE A 451 -18.11 -2.66 2.06
N PHE A 452 -18.93 -1.61 2.12
CA PHE A 452 -19.05 -0.59 1.09
C PHE A 452 -18.75 0.78 1.69
N ARG A 453 -17.96 1.59 0.99
CA ARG A 453 -17.75 2.99 1.30
C ARG A 453 -18.19 3.80 0.11
N VAL A 454 -19.18 4.66 0.33
CA VAL A 454 -19.93 5.29 -0.75
C VAL A 454 -19.96 6.79 -0.52
N GLN A 455 -19.82 7.56 -1.60
CA GLN A 455 -20.11 8.99 -1.63
C GLN A 455 -21.21 9.26 -2.65
N LEU A 456 -22.29 9.92 -2.23
CA LEU A 456 -23.36 10.37 -3.11
C LEU A 456 -22.92 11.64 -3.86
N LEU A 457 -23.14 11.73 -5.16
CA LEU A 457 -22.66 12.85 -5.99
C LEU A 457 -23.39 14.19 -5.76
N ASN A 458 -24.67 14.15 -5.42
CA ASN A 458 -25.56 15.27 -5.09
C ASN A 458 -26.34 14.98 -3.78
N GLU A 459 -26.70 16.03 -3.03
CA GLU A 459 -27.33 15.93 -1.70
C GLU A 459 -28.87 15.85 -1.78
N THR A 460 -29.48 16.21 -2.92
CA THR A 460 -30.94 16.47 -2.99
C THR A 460 -31.78 15.37 -3.65
N HIS A 461 -31.22 14.57 -4.55
CA HIS A 461 -31.97 13.58 -5.35
C HIS A 461 -31.19 12.31 -5.67
N ASN A 462 -30.49 11.75 -4.68
CA ASN A 462 -29.60 10.65 -4.94
C ASN A 462 -30.12 9.33 -4.42
N THR A 463 -30.06 8.34 -5.30
CA THR A 463 -30.34 6.96 -4.98
C THR A 463 -29.10 6.14 -5.24
N VAL A 464 -28.75 5.28 -4.30
CA VAL A 464 -27.77 4.21 -4.51
C VAL A 464 -28.42 2.88 -4.16
N ASN A 465 -28.27 1.93 -5.08
CA ASN A 465 -28.82 0.60 -4.97
C ASN A 465 -27.67 -0.40 -4.84
N ILE A 466 -27.67 -1.13 -3.74
CA ILE A 466 -26.76 -2.26 -3.51
C ILE A 466 -27.58 -3.53 -3.65
N THR A 467 -27.37 -4.23 -4.75
CA THR A 467 -28.12 -5.42 -5.13
C THR A 467 -27.29 -6.68 -4.91
N PHE A 468 -27.80 -7.58 -4.08
CA PHE A 468 -27.33 -8.96 -3.92
C PHE A 468 -28.25 -9.89 -4.71
N THR A 469 -27.70 -10.67 -5.63
CA THR A 469 -28.52 -11.51 -6.52
C THR A 469 -27.81 -12.81 -6.93
N ASN A 470 -28.59 -13.80 -7.36
CA ASN A 470 -28.10 -15.06 -7.91
C ASN A 470 -27.70 -14.97 -9.41
N GLY A 471 -28.08 -13.90 -10.11
CA GLY A 471 -27.80 -13.70 -11.53
C GLY A 471 -27.12 -12.36 -11.84
N LYS A 472 -26.39 -12.27 -12.96
CA LYS A 472 -25.66 -11.05 -13.33
C LYS A 472 -26.57 -9.90 -13.80
N THR A 473 -27.81 -10.19 -14.21
CA THR A 473 -28.72 -9.22 -14.86
C THR A 473 -30.11 -9.35 -14.30
N SER A 474 -30.74 -8.27 -13.82
CA SER A 474 -32.00 -8.22 -13.05
C SER A 474 -33.30 -8.71 -13.71
N VAL A 475 -33.24 -9.41 -14.86
CA VAL A 475 -34.42 -9.68 -15.72
C VAL A 475 -34.60 -11.16 -16.07
N ALA A 476 -33.89 -12.09 -15.42
CA ALA A 476 -34.11 -13.52 -15.70
C ALA A 476 -35.21 -14.10 -14.82
N THR A 477 -36.04 -14.97 -15.40
CA THR A 477 -36.95 -15.87 -14.67
C THR A 477 -36.13 -16.68 -13.67
N ASP A 478 -36.59 -16.78 -12.42
CA ASP A 478 -35.94 -17.48 -11.28
C ASP A 478 -34.79 -16.73 -10.58
N GLN A 479 -34.81 -15.40 -10.62
CA GLN A 479 -33.88 -14.59 -9.83
C GLN A 479 -34.38 -14.31 -8.42
N THR A 480 -33.46 -14.41 -7.47
CA THR A 480 -33.59 -13.86 -6.12
C THR A 480 -32.79 -12.57 -6.08
N GLU A 481 -33.40 -11.48 -5.61
CA GLU A 481 -32.74 -10.18 -5.47
C GLU A 481 -33.02 -9.58 -4.09
N MET A 482 -31.98 -9.24 -3.35
CA MET A 482 -32.06 -8.32 -2.23
C MET A 482 -31.44 -7.01 -2.64
N ASN A 483 -32.25 -5.95 -2.67
CA ASN A 483 -31.84 -4.62 -3.04
C ASN A 483 -31.93 -3.70 -1.82
N ILE A 484 -30.79 -3.13 -1.43
CA ILE A 484 -30.70 -2.09 -0.41
C ILE A 484 -30.63 -0.77 -1.17
N LYS A 485 -31.73 -0.03 -1.14
CA LYS A 485 -31.86 1.28 -1.76
C LYS A 485 -31.75 2.35 -0.69
N ILE A 486 -30.80 3.26 -0.86
CA ILE A 486 -30.58 4.38 0.04
C ILE A 486 -30.94 5.64 -0.74
N GLU A 487 -31.94 6.38 -0.26
CA GLU A 487 -32.38 7.64 -0.87
C GLU A 487 -32.15 8.81 0.09
N ASN A 488 -31.47 9.85 -0.39
CA ASN A 488 -31.34 11.15 0.29
C ASN A 488 -30.88 11.11 1.77
N PHE A 489 -30.17 10.06 2.21
CA PHE A 489 -29.78 9.82 3.61
C PHE A 489 -30.91 9.75 4.65
N GLU A 490 -32.15 10.02 4.26
CA GLU A 490 -33.31 10.02 5.15
C GLU A 490 -34.03 8.67 5.15
N THR A 491 -33.92 7.92 4.06
CA THR A 491 -34.65 6.66 3.89
C THR A 491 -33.72 5.55 3.41
N ILE A 492 -33.72 4.44 4.15
CA ILE A 492 -33.16 3.18 3.67
C ILE A 492 -34.35 2.26 3.36
N GLU A 493 -34.60 2.06 2.07
CA GLU A 493 -35.59 1.12 1.57
C GLU A 493 -34.91 -0.23 1.28
N ILE A 494 -35.25 -1.26 2.05
CA ILE A 494 -34.75 -2.61 1.79
C ILE A 494 -35.84 -3.39 1.10
N THR A 495 -35.61 -3.65 -0.18
CA THR A 495 -36.52 -4.42 -1.01
C THR A 495 -35.96 -5.80 -1.22
N ALA A 496 -36.62 -6.81 -0.66
CA ALA A 496 -36.38 -8.19 -1.04
C ALA A 496 -37.40 -8.57 -2.13
N SER A 497 -36.90 -8.91 -3.32
CA SER A 497 -37.72 -9.41 -4.42
C SER A 497 -37.33 -10.85 -4.71
N TYR A 498 -38.32 -11.73 -4.78
CA TYR A 498 -38.14 -13.07 -5.32
C TYR A 498 -38.99 -13.24 -6.56
N TYR A 499 -38.36 -13.69 -7.65
CA TYR A 499 -39.04 -14.00 -8.89
C TYR A 499 -39.24 -15.52 -8.97
N ILE A 500 -40.50 -15.96 -8.99
CA ILE A 500 -40.86 -17.35 -9.30
C ILE A 500 -41.41 -17.33 -10.73
N GLY A 501 -40.64 -17.80 -11.71
CA GLY A 501 -41.00 -17.63 -13.11
C GLY A 501 -41.06 -16.13 -13.51
N TRP A 502 -42.23 -15.67 -13.97
CA TRP A 502 -42.46 -14.27 -14.37
C TRP A 502 -43.09 -13.42 -13.24
N ASP A 503 -43.58 -14.06 -12.19
CA ASP A 503 -44.26 -13.36 -11.10
C ASP A 503 -43.23 -12.82 -10.11
N LYS A 504 -43.17 -11.50 -10.00
CA LYS A 504 -42.37 -10.80 -9.01
C LYS A 504 -43.12 -10.77 -7.69
N ILE A 505 -42.72 -11.63 -6.76
CA ILE A 505 -43.17 -11.54 -5.36
C ILE A 505 -42.22 -10.57 -4.66
N GLN A 506 -42.65 -9.32 -4.54
CA GLN A 506 -41.86 -8.27 -3.89
C GLN A 506 -42.32 -8.08 -2.45
N LYS A 507 -41.44 -8.34 -1.49
CA LYS A 507 -41.62 -7.94 -0.10
C LYS A 507 -40.79 -6.68 0.13
N VAL A 508 -41.46 -5.54 0.18
CA VAL A 508 -40.80 -4.27 0.48
C VAL A 508 -40.84 -4.07 1.99
N GLU A 509 -39.67 -3.96 2.61
CA GLU A 509 -39.55 -3.53 4.00
C GLU A 509 -38.90 -2.14 4.02
N ARG A 510 -39.73 -1.12 4.26
CA ARG A 510 -39.26 0.26 4.35
C ARG A 510 -38.88 0.55 5.78
N ILE A 511 -37.63 0.96 5.97
CA ILE A 511 -37.13 1.36 7.27
C ILE A 511 -36.83 2.83 7.17
N ASN A 512 -37.74 3.61 7.74
CA ASN A 512 -37.50 5.02 7.95
C ASN A 512 -36.57 5.15 9.14
N THR A 513 -35.28 5.00 8.88
CA THR A 513 -34.23 5.33 9.83
C THR A 513 -33.89 6.79 9.61
N THR A 514 -34.17 7.64 10.60
CA THR A 514 -33.52 8.94 10.72
C THR A 514 -32.04 8.68 11.01
N ILE A 515 -31.28 8.40 9.96
CA ILE A 515 -29.84 8.53 9.99
C ILE A 515 -29.64 10.00 10.29
N GLN A 516 -29.03 10.33 11.44
CA GLN A 516 -28.74 11.73 11.68
C GLN A 516 -27.88 12.19 10.51
N PRO A 517 -28.27 13.27 9.81
CA PRO A 517 -27.49 13.78 8.71
C PRO A 517 -26.12 14.09 9.28
N THR A 518 -25.16 13.23 8.98
CA THR A 518 -23.78 13.65 9.00
C THR A 518 -23.72 14.75 7.96
N ASN A 519 -23.01 15.84 8.22
CA ASN A 519 -22.88 16.96 7.25
C ASN A 519 -22.09 16.54 5.98
N SER A 520 -22.13 15.26 5.63
CA SER A 520 -21.39 14.60 4.59
C SER A 520 -22.32 13.73 3.76
N ASN A 521 -22.08 13.75 2.47
CA ASN A 521 -22.68 12.87 1.47
C ASN A 521 -22.00 11.49 1.44
N THR A 522 -21.37 11.06 2.53
CA THR A 522 -20.58 9.82 2.58
C THR A 522 -21.06 8.88 3.66
N PHE A 523 -20.97 7.57 3.41
CA PHE A 523 -21.33 6.57 4.39
C PHE A 523 -20.57 5.25 4.20
N GLU A 524 -20.54 4.48 5.28
CA GLU A 524 -20.12 3.09 5.30
C GLU A 524 -21.33 2.19 5.49
N LEU A 525 -21.48 1.19 4.61
CA LEU A 525 -22.43 0.11 4.79
C LEU A 525 -21.66 -1.18 5.06
N PHE A 526 -21.95 -1.78 6.21
CA PHE A 526 -21.42 -3.09 6.56
C PHE A 526 -22.54 -4.13 6.57
N PHE A 527 -22.28 -5.22 5.89
CA PHE A 527 -23.21 -6.33 5.71
C PHE A 527 -22.57 -7.58 6.29
N ASN A 528 -23.18 -8.16 7.32
CA ASN A 528 -22.71 -9.38 7.97
C ASN A 528 -23.80 -10.43 8.03
N ILE A 529 -23.41 -11.69 7.88
CA ILE A 529 -24.32 -12.81 7.83
C ILE A 529 -24.19 -13.63 9.10
N THR A 530 -25.18 -13.57 10.00
CA THR A 530 -25.17 -14.24 11.30
C THR A 530 -26.08 -15.48 11.31
N GLY A 531 -25.83 -16.40 10.37
CA GLY A 531 -26.67 -17.60 10.18
C GLY A 531 -27.74 -17.34 9.11
N PRO A 532 -29.04 -17.54 9.40
CA PRO A 532 -30.12 -17.21 8.48
C PRO A 532 -30.51 -15.72 8.51
N PHE A 533 -29.70 -14.88 9.16
CA PHE A 533 -29.99 -13.48 9.39
C PHE A 533 -28.91 -12.60 8.77
N TYR A 534 -29.32 -11.40 8.39
CA TYR A 534 -28.44 -10.33 7.94
C TYR A 534 -28.38 -9.26 9.03
N VAL A 535 -27.17 -8.88 9.41
CA VAL A 535 -26.89 -7.70 10.21
C VAL A 535 -26.39 -6.64 9.24
N ILE A 536 -27.17 -5.57 9.11
CA ILE A 536 -26.81 -4.42 8.29
C ILE A 536 -26.50 -3.28 9.23
N MET A 537 -25.26 -2.80 9.17
CA MET A 537 -24.80 -1.63 9.88
C MET A 537 -24.59 -0.48 8.91
N PHE A 538 -25.03 0.69 9.32
CA PHE A 538 -24.79 1.95 8.62
C PHE A 538 -23.95 2.82 9.54
N ASN A 539 -22.76 3.23 9.09
CA ASN A 539 -21.82 4.03 9.90
C ASN A 539 -21.58 3.42 11.31
N GLY A 540 -21.39 2.10 11.38
CA GLY A 540 -21.18 1.36 12.63
C GLY A 540 -22.42 1.16 13.50
N LYS A 541 -23.59 1.69 13.12
CA LYS A 541 -24.86 1.51 13.84
C LYS A 541 -25.71 0.43 13.19
N ASP A 542 -26.18 -0.54 13.98
CA ASP A 542 -27.15 -1.53 13.54
C ASP A 542 -28.46 -0.84 13.11
N ILE A 543 -28.78 -0.89 11.82
CA ILE A 543 -30.08 -0.41 11.29
C ILE A 543 -31.11 -1.54 11.25
N LEU A 544 -30.64 -2.79 11.16
CA LEU A 544 -31.45 -3.99 11.11
C LEU A 544 -30.78 -5.13 11.88
N PRO A 545 -31.03 -5.24 13.19
CA PRO A 545 -30.59 -6.40 13.94
C PRO A 545 -31.43 -7.61 13.51
N ASN A 546 -30.79 -8.59 12.88
CA ASN A 546 -31.37 -9.88 12.50
C ASN A 546 -32.46 -9.81 11.42
N TYR A 547 -32.23 -9.10 10.32
CA TYR A 547 -33.13 -9.14 9.16
C TYR A 547 -33.22 -10.58 8.63
N THR A 548 -34.43 -11.12 8.57
CA THR A 548 -34.69 -12.45 8.03
C THR A 548 -35.14 -12.30 6.58
N ASN A 549 -34.24 -12.50 5.63
CA ASN A 549 -34.66 -12.61 4.24
C ASN A 549 -35.05 -14.05 3.93
N ASN A 550 -36.07 -14.23 3.08
CA ASN A 550 -36.42 -15.52 2.47
C ASN A 550 -35.39 -15.93 1.41
N MET A 551 -34.52 -15.00 0.99
CA MET A 551 -33.39 -15.31 0.11
C MET A 551 -32.32 -16.09 0.86
N SER A 552 -32.03 -17.31 0.38
CA SER A 552 -30.89 -18.11 0.83
C SER A 552 -29.58 -17.37 0.57
N ILE A 553 -28.75 -17.20 1.61
CA ILE A 553 -27.42 -16.56 1.48
C ILE A 553 -26.55 -17.26 0.44
N CYS A 554 -26.75 -18.58 0.28
CA CYS A 554 -25.96 -19.43 -0.59
C CYS A 554 -26.32 -19.25 -2.09
N HIS A 555 -27.49 -18.65 -2.36
CA HIS A 555 -27.91 -18.28 -3.71
C HIS A 555 -27.32 -16.96 -4.19
N ILE A 556 -26.83 -16.08 -3.31
CA ILE A 556 -26.21 -14.83 -3.75
C ILE A 556 -24.89 -15.15 -4.46
N LYS A 557 -24.82 -14.85 -5.75
CA LYS A 557 -23.63 -15.06 -6.61
C LYS A 557 -23.04 -13.76 -7.16
N TYR A 558 -23.77 -12.66 -7.05
CA TYR A 558 -23.34 -11.35 -7.52
C TYR A 558 -23.71 -10.27 -6.51
N VAL A 559 -22.83 -9.28 -6.43
CA VAL A 559 -23.07 -8.00 -5.75
C VAL A 559 -22.94 -6.91 -6.80
N MET A 560 -23.91 -6.02 -6.86
CA MET A 560 -23.94 -4.89 -7.79
C MET A 560 -24.19 -3.60 -7.03
N VAL A 561 -23.52 -2.53 -7.44
CA VAL A 561 -23.78 -1.19 -6.93
C VAL A 561 -24.10 -0.28 -8.12
N THR A 562 -25.22 0.42 -8.04
CA THR A 562 -25.71 1.32 -9.11
C THR A 562 -26.32 2.57 -8.50
N GLY A 563 -26.46 3.64 -9.28
CA GLY A 563 -27.08 4.89 -8.85
C GLY A 563 -26.13 6.09 -8.89
N ASP A 564 -26.54 7.20 -8.27
CA ASP A 564 -25.87 8.50 -8.32
C ASP A 564 -24.85 8.63 -7.18
N ALA A 565 -23.84 7.76 -7.24
CA ALA A 565 -22.79 7.65 -6.23
C ALA A 565 -21.46 7.21 -6.84
N ILE A 566 -20.40 7.37 -6.07
CA ILE A 566 -19.10 6.75 -6.32
C ILE A 566 -18.74 5.84 -5.16
N LEU A 567 -18.10 4.72 -5.48
CA LEU A 567 -17.47 3.88 -4.46
C LEU A 567 -16.10 4.47 -4.14
N LEU A 568 -15.85 4.75 -2.87
CA LEU A 568 -14.57 5.33 -2.42
C LEU A 568 -13.44 4.29 -2.34
N ASP A 569 -13.79 3.00 -2.35
CA ASP A 569 -12.87 1.86 -2.43
C ASP A 569 -13.62 0.68 -3.08
N SER A 570 -12.88 -0.29 -3.60
CA SER A 570 -13.44 -1.58 -4.00
C SER A 570 -14.10 -2.27 -2.79
N PRO A 571 -15.34 -2.76 -2.91
CA PRO A 571 -16.01 -3.43 -1.80
C PRO A 571 -15.19 -4.60 -1.23
N LYS A 572 -15.01 -4.62 0.08
CA LYS A 572 -14.20 -5.64 0.75
C LYS A 572 -15.08 -6.82 1.14
N LEU A 573 -14.86 -7.95 0.49
CA LEU A 573 -15.53 -9.23 0.80
C LEU A 573 -14.62 -10.10 1.66
N HIS A 574 -15.12 -10.49 2.83
CA HIS A 574 -14.55 -11.58 3.60
C HIS A 574 -15.52 -12.76 3.61
N VAL A 575 -15.15 -13.85 2.94
CA VAL A 575 -15.83 -15.14 3.08
C VAL A 575 -14.98 -16.01 3.99
N PRO A 576 -15.48 -16.44 5.18
CA PRO A 576 -14.73 -17.34 6.03
C PRO A 576 -14.43 -18.64 5.27
N PRO A 577 -13.33 -19.33 5.59
CA PRO A 577 -13.03 -20.62 4.97
C PRO A 577 -14.21 -21.57 5.12
N PRO A 578 -14.39 -22.54 4.20
CA PRO A 578 -15.48 -23.51 4.32
C PRO A 578 -15.35 -24.13 5.70
N ASN A 579 -16.46 -24.28 6.43
CA ASN A 579 -16.43 -24.96 7.71
C ASN A 579 -15.91 -26.39 7.45
N THR A 580 -14.63 -26.65 7.69
CA THR A 580 -14.03 -27.99 7.59
C THR A 580 -14.41 -28.81 8.82
N LYS A 581 -15.58 -28.54 9.40
CA LYS A 581 -16.05 -29.22 10.61
C LYS A 581 -16.23 -30.69 10.26
N ASN A 582 -15.27 -31.47 10.75
CA ASN A 582 -15.40 -32.89 10.89
C ASN A 582 -16.64 -33.17 11.72
N GLY A 583 -17.62 -33.85 11.15
CA GLY A 583 -18.89 -34.11 11.81
C GLY A 583 -19.57 -35.35 11.28
N THR A 584 -20.52 -35.86 12.05
CA THR A 584 -21.44 -36.93 11.60
C THR A 584 -22.47 -36.41 10.62
N LYS A 585 -22.65 -35.08 10.52
CA LYS A 585 -23.50 -34.38 9.55
C LYS A 585 -22.66 -33.36 8.79
N ILE A 586 -22.69 -33.41 7.45
CA ILE A 586 -22.04 -32.44 6.57
C ILE A 586 -23.02 -31.98 5.50
N ILE A 587 -22.94 -30.71 5.13
CA ILE A 587 -23.64 -30.12 3.99
C ILE A 587 -22.60 -29.58 3.02
N VAL A 588 -22.74 -29.93 1.73
CA VAL A 588 -21.85 -29.48 0.67
C VAL A 588 -22.68 -28.76 -0.39
N ALA A 589 -22.34 -27.49 -0.64
CA ALA A 589 -22.87 -26.75 -1.78
C ALA A 589 -22.26 -27.30 -3.08
N VAL A 590 -23.08 -27.59 -4.08
CA VAL A 590 -22.60 -27.96 -5.41
C VAL A 590 -22.27 -26.71 -6.22
N LYS A 591 -21.24 -26.80 -7.06
CA LYS A 591 -20.75 -25.66 -7.85
C LYS A 591 -21.80 -25.15 -8.85
N ASP A 592 -22.48 -26.10 -9.47
CA ASP A 592 -23.60 -25.91 -10.38
C ASP A 592 -24.73 -26.84 -9.92
N PHE A 593 -25.98 -26.52 -10.25
CA PHE A 593 -27.11 -27.40 -9.95
C PHE A 593 -26.88 -28.82 -10.50
N ILE A 594 -27.30 -29.83 -9.74
CA ILE A 594 -27.16 -31.24 -10.18
C ILE A 594 -28.05 -31.49 -11.40
N ASN A 595 -27.52 -32.16 -12.41
CA ASN A 595 -28.20 -32.44 -13.67
C ASN A 595 -28.21 -33.95 -13.97
N PHE A 596 -28.97 -34.35 -14.99
CA PHE A 596 -28.98 -35.73 -15.46
C PHE A 596 -27.57 -36.16 -15.91
N GLY A 597 -27.15 -37.34 -15.44
CA GLY A 597 -25.81 -37.83 -15.64
C GLY A 597 -24.77 -37.28 -14.66
N ASP A 598 -25.16 -36.49 -13.66
CA ASP A 598 -24.26 -36.17 -12.56
C ASP A 598 -24.29 -37.27 -11.50
N LEU A 599 -23.12 -37.50 -10.91
CA LEU A 599 -22.81 -38.54 -9.94
C LEU A 599 -22.36 -37.89 -8.63
N ILE A 600 -23.12 -38.17 -7.57
CA ILE A 600 -22.76 -37.83 -6.20
C ILE A 600 -22.00 -39.01 -5.61
N LEU A 601 -20.74 -38.79 -5.26
CA LEU A 601 -19.85 -39.77 -4.65
C LEU A 601 -19.61 -39.41 -3.20
N ILE A 602 -20.01 -40.31 -2.30
CA ILE A 602 -19.75 -40.23 -0.86
C ILE A 602 -18.73 -41.30 -0.54
N ARG A 603 -17.50 -40.92 -0.22
CA ARG A 603 -16.40 -41.85 0.05
C ARG A 603 -15.62 -41.47 1.29
N LYS A 604 -15.42 -42.43 2.20
CA LYS A 604 -14.51 -42.31 3.34
C LYS A 604 -13.58 -43.52 3.40
N ALA A 605 -12.31 -43.32 3.06
CA ALA A 605 -11.28 -44.31 3.35
C ALA A 605 -11.16 -44.47 4.88
N ASP A 606 -11.02 -45.70 5.36
CA ASP A 606 -10.74 -46.02 6.77
C ASP A 606 -11.88 -46.01 7.79
N GLN A 607 -13.14 -45.72 7.42
CA GLN A 607 -14.28 -45.83 8.35
C GLN A 607 -15.35 -46.81 7.86
N LYS A 608 -15.80 -47.65 8.79
CA LYS A 608 -16.81 -48.69 8.59
C LYS A 608 -18.17 -48.17 9.07
N PRO A 609 -19.10 -47.84 8.18
CA PRO A 609 -20.40 -47.31 8.60
C PRO A 609 -21.18 -48.36 9.38
N ARG A 610 -21.75 -47.97 10.53
CA ARG A 610 -22.67 -48.78 11.34
C ARG A 610 -23.84 -47.90 11.76
N GLY A 611 -25.05 -48.38 11.57
CA GLY A 611 -26.27 -47.62 11.85
C GLY A 611 -26.80 -46.96 10.58
N LYS A 612 -27.23 -45.71 10.67
CA LYS A 612 -27.99 -45.03 9.63
C LYS A 612 -27.12 -44.10 8.78
N ILE A 613 -27.31 -44.16 7.46
CA ILE A 613 -26.81 -43.16 6.51
C ILE A 613 -28.03 -42.40 5.97
N ILE A 614 -28.03 -41.08 6.07
CA ILE A 614 -29.07 -40.22 5.50
C ILE A 614 -28.41 -39.30 4.48
N VAL A 615 -28.85 -39.37 3.23
CA VAL A 615 -28.47 -38.42 2.18
C VAL A 615 -29.67 -37.56 1.84
N LYS A 616 -29.57 -36.25 2.05
CA LYS A 616 -30.58 -35.28 1.62
C LYS A 616 -30.05 -34.50 0.44
N LEU A 617 -30.82 -34.51 -0.64
CA LEU A 617 -30.63 -33.65 -1.80
C LEU A 617 -31.51 -32.43 -1.58
N LEU A 618 -30.89 -31.26 -1.47
CA LEU A 618 -31.55 -30.05 -1.04
C LEU A 618 -31.55 -29.00 -2.16
N ASN A 619 -32.63 -28.24 -2.25
CA ASN A 619 -32.67 -26.94 -2.91
C ASN A 619 -32.73 -25.87 -1.80
N GLY A 620 -31.64 -25.12 -1.65
CA GLY A 620 -31.32 -24.36 -0.46
C GLY A 620 -30.73 -25.24 0.65
N SER A 621 -30.23 -24.63 1.72
CA SER A 621 -29.69 -25.35 2.88
C SER A 621 -30.24 -24.74 4.17
N PRO A 622 -30.51 -25.53 5.21
CA PRO A 622 -30.91 -25.02 6.52
C PRO A 622 -29.85 -24.14 7.18
N GLU A 623 -28.59 -24.23 6.74
CA GLU A 623 -27.52 -23.32 7.18
C GLU A 623 -27.59 -21.96 6.47
N CYS A 624 -28.27 -21.90 5.33
CA CYS A 624 -28.30 -20.74 4.44
C CYS A 624 -29.66 -20.02 4.40
N SER A 625 -30.75 -20.71 4.74
CA SER A 625 -32.11 -20.23 4.57
C SER A 625 -33.06 -20.85 5.60
N LYS A 626 -34.12 -20.11 5.96
CA LYS A 626 -35.27 -20.62 6.72
C LYS A 626 -36.19 -21.50 5.86
N ASP A 627 -36.20 -21.22 4.57
CA ASP A 627 -36.98 -21.93 3.55
C ASP A 627 -36.00 -22.75 2.71
N TYR A 628 -36.16 -24.07 2.77
CA TYR A 628 -35.35 -24.99 1.98
C TYR A 628 -36.18 -26.23 1.65
N HIS A 629 -35.88 -26.86 0.53
CA HIS A 629 -36.62 -28.02 0.09
C HIS A 629 -35.71 -29.23 0.12
N VAL A 630 -36.16 -30.28 0.81
CA VAL A 630 -35.53 -31.59 0.69
C VAL A 630 -36.13 -32.27 -0.52
N ILE A 631 -35.52 -31.99 -1.69
CA ILE A 631 -35.91 -32.58 -2.97
C ILE A 631 -35.99 -34.09 -2.84
N THR A 632 -35.06 -34.72 -2.12
CA THR A 632 -35.13 -36.15 -1.80
C THR A 632 -34.30 -36.44 -0.56
N GLN A 633 -34.87 -37.18 0.40
CA GLN A 633 -34.17 -37.76 1.55
C GLN A 633 -34.09 -39.27 1.36
N MET A 634 -32.87 -39.78 1.28
CA MET A 634 -32.54 -41.19 1.16
C MET A 634 -31.99 -41.69 2.47
N GLU A 635 -32.59 -42.72 3.05
CA GLU A 635 -32.17 -43.32 4.29
C GLU A 635 -31.77 -44.77 4.07
N PHE A 636 -30.56 -45.12 4.51
CA PHE A 636 -29.98 -46.45 4.39
C PHE A 636 -29.65 -46.98 5.78
N ASN A 637 -30.29 -48.08 6.17
CA ASN A 637 -29.99 -48.78 7.42
C ASN A 637 -28.87 -49.82 7.19
N VAL A 638 -27.73 -49.61 7.85
CA VAL A 638 -26.51 -50.42 7.71
C VAL A 638 -26.37 -51.34 8.93
N ASP A 639 -26.92 -52.54 8.82
CA ASP A 639 -26.84 -53.55 9.88
C ASP A 639 -25.44 -54.20 9.98
N ALA A 640 -25.10 -54.62 11.20
CA ALA A 640 -23.85 -55.33 11.50
C ALA A 640 -23.68 -56.66 10.72
N GLY A 641 -24.79 -57.23 10.24
CA GLY A 641 -24.85 -58.48 9.47
C GLY A 641 -24.60 -58.36 7.97
N GLY A 642 -24.56 -57.14 7.41
CA GLY A 642 -24.21 -56.90 6.00
C GLY A 642 -25.28 -57.24 4.95
N LEU A 643 -26.49 -57.64 5.38
CA LEU A 643 -27.67 -57.83 4.52
C LEU A 643 -28.70 -56.75 4.88
N GLY A 644 -28.45 -55.52 4.43
CA GLY A 644 -29.35 -54.38 4.70
C GLY A 644 -30.66 -54.56 3.94
N LYS A 645 -31.78 -54.68 4.64
CA LYS A 645 -33.09 -54.95 4.03
C LYS A 645 -33.94 -53.72 3.76
N GLU A 646 -33.63 -52.56 4.35
CA GLU A 646 -34.54 -51.43 4.32
C GLU A 646 -33.84 -50.14 3.91
N PHE A 647 -34.22 -49.67 2.73
CA PHE A 647 -34.00 -48.32 2.23
C PHE A 647 -35.35 -47.59 2.25
N SER A 648 -35.36 -46.32 2.65
CA SER A 648 -36.53 -45.47 2.53
C SER A 648 -36.21 -44.15 1.85
N CYS A 649 -37.19 -43.66 1.09
CA CYS A 649 -37.08 -42.41 0.36
C CYS A 649 -38.25 -41.49 0.69
N GLU A 650 -37.97 -40.26 1.10
CA GLU A 650 -38.99 -39.25 1.43
C GLU A 650 -38.72 -37.94 0.70
N HIS A 651 -39.80 -37.23 0.34
CA HIS A 651 -39.73 -35.86 -0.17
C HIS A 651 -40.30 -34.94 0.91
N ILE A 652 -39.54 -33.90 1.29
CA ILE A 652 -39.90 -33.03 2.43
C ILE A 652 -39.83 -31.57 1.99
N TYR A 653 -40.99 -30.91 2.03
CA TYR A 653 -41.09 -29.47 1.83
C TYR A 653 -41.04 -28.77 3.21
N VAL A 654 -40.04 -27.91 3.41
CA VAL A 654 -39.87 -27.13 4.65
C VAL A 654 -40.05 -25.65 4.33
N GLU A 655 -40.99 -25.01 5.03
CA GLU A 655 -41.27 -23.57 4.94
C GLU A 655 -41.30 -22.99 6.34
N ASN A 656 -40.62 -21.87 6.57
CA ASN A 656 -40.45 -21.25 7.88
C ASN A 656 -39.99 -22.24 8.96
N SER A 657 -39.02 -23.11 8.63
CA SER A 657 -38.53 -24.19 9.50
C SER A 657 -39.57 -25.23 9.94
N SER A 658 -40.77 -25.21 9.37
CA SER A 658 -41.84 -26.18 9.63
C SER A 658 -42.01 -27.11 8.44
N VAL A 659 -42.18 -28.41 8.70
CA VAL A 659 -42.45 -29.39 7.63
C VAL A 659 -43.90 -29.22 7.18
N VAL A 660 -44.09 -28.77 5.94
CA VAL A 660 -45.42 -28.46 5.38
C VAL A 660 -45.99 -29.65 4.61
N THR A 661 -45.16 -30.45 3.95
CA THR A 661 -45.63 -31.68 3.28
C THR A 661 -44.58 -32.78 3.39
N ARG A 662 -45.03 -33.98 3.77
CA ARG A 662 -44.24 -35.21 3.79
C ARG A 662 -44.99 -36.25 2.99
N GLN A 663 -44.45 -36.65 1.85
CA GLN A 663 -44.96 -37.82 1.15
C GLN A 663 -44.25 -39.06 1.69
N GLY A 664 -45.03 -40.07 2.05
CA GLY A 664 -44.55 -41.28 2.74
C GLY A 664 -43.54 -42.07 1.92
N PRO A 665 -42.82 -42.99 2.58
CA PRO A 665 -41.73 -43.73 1.97
C PRO A 665 -42.21 -44.57 0.78
N VAL A 666 -41.58 -44.36 -0.39
CA VAL A 666 -41.70 -45.30 -1.51
C VAL A 666 -40.72 -46.44 -1.24
N GLN A 667 -41.20 -47.54 -0.64
CA GLN A 667 -40.42 -48.77 -0.46
C GLN A 667 -40.46 -49.57 -1.76
N GLU A 668 -39.38 -49.57 -2.55
CA GLU A 668 -39.33 -50.45 -3.72
C GLU A 668 -38.06 -51.27 -3.92
N ASN A 669 -36.90 -50.98 -3.30
CA ASN A 669 -35.69 -51.79 -3.54
C ASN A 669 -34.74 -51.85 -2.35
N SER A 670 -33.90 -52.90 -2.29
CA SER A 670 -32.82 -53.04 -1.30
C SER A 670 -31.46 -52.67 -1.91
N LEU A 671 -30.71 -51.79 -1.25
CA LEU A 671 -29.32 -51.48 -1.59
C LEU A 671 -28.39 -52.01 -0.48
N ASN A 672 -27.53 -52.97 -0.81
CA ASN A 672 -26.59 -53.53 0.15
C ASN A 672 -25.38 -52.60 0.35
N ILE A 673 -25.32 -51.93 1.52
CA ILE A 673 -24.13 -51.21 1.98
C ILE A 673 -23.37 -52.11 2.97
N LEU A 674 -22.14 -52.49 2.62
CA LEU A 674 -21.35 -53.44 3.42
C LEU A 674 -20.70 -52.75 4.62
N SER A 675 -21.20 -53.02 5.83
CA SER A 675 -20.70 -52.48 7.11
C SER A 675 -19.24 -52.82 7.45
N ARG A 676 -18.59 -53.71 6.70
CA ARG A 676 -17.20 -54.15 6.93
C ARG A 676 -16.17 -53.51 6.00
N ARG A 677 -16.59 -52.69 5.03
CA ARG A 677 -15.71 -52.06 4.04
C ARG A 677 -15.72 -50.54 4.19
N GLU A 678 -14.84 -49.89 3.43
CA GLU A 678 -14.85 -48.43 3.26
C GLU A 678 -16.23 -47.98 2.80
N LEU A 679 -16.70 -46.85 3.35
CA LEU A 679 -17.91 -46.19 2.87
C LEU A 679 -17.65 -45.72 1.44
N SER A 680 -18.40 -46.27 0.50
CA SER A 680 -18.45 -45.84 -0.89
C SER A 680 -19.91 -45.93 -1.33
N LEU A 681 -20.56 -44.79 -1.48
CA LEU A 681 -21.92 -44.67 -1.98
C LEU A 681 -21.92 -43.72 -3.17
N LYS A 682 -22.44 -44.21 -4.29
CA LYS A 682 -22.62 -43.49 -5.55
C LYS A 682 -24.11 -43.27 -5.77
N ILE A 683 -24.53 -42.04 -6.01
CA ILE A 683 -25.91 -41.70 -6.38
C ILE A 683 -25.88 -41.00 -7.73
N LEU A 684 -26.46 -41.64 -8.74
CA LEU A 684 -26.60 -41.16 -10.11
C LEU A 684 -27.98 -40.51 -10.29
N MET A 685 -28.00 -39.28 -10.80
CA MET A 685 -29.23 -38.63 -11.23
C MET A 685 -29.55 -39.05 -12.68
N ALA A 686 -30.46 -40.01 -12.88
CA ALA A 686 -30.82 -40.53 -14.21
C ALA A 686 -32.04 -39.80 -14.80
N GLN A 687 -32.56 -40.22 -15.96
CA GLN A 687 -33.69 -39.48 -16.56
C GLN A 687 -35.02 -39.66 -15.79
N ASP A 688 -35.20 -40.78 -15.11
CA ASP A 688 -36.49 -41.16 -14.49
C ASP A 688 -36.47 -41.21 -12.96
N ALA A 689 -35.28 -41.29 -12.35
CA ALA A 689 -35.11 -41.48 -10.91
C ALA A 689 -33.66 -41.24 -10.46
N PHE A 690 -33.45 -41.26 -9.15
CA PHE A 690 -32.13 -41.42 -8.56
C PHE A 690 -31.77 -42.91 -8.47
N TYR A 691 -30.56 -43.27 -8.89
CA TYR A 691 -30.02 -44.62 -8.81
C TYR A 691 -28.83 -44.66 -7.86
N GLY A 692 -28.72 -45.70 -7.05
CA GLY A 692 -27.74 -45.85 -6.00
C GLY A 692 -26.88 -47.07 -6.21
N ARG A 693 -25.60 -46.97 -5.89
CA ARG A 693 -24.65 -48.09 -5.91
C ARG A 693 -23.67 -47.94 -4.77
N SER A 694 -23.48 -49.00 -3.98
CA SER A 694 -22.36 -49.08 -3.03
C SER A 694 -21.33 -50.09 -3.51
N TYR A 695 -21.78 -51.32 -3.74
CA TYR A 695 -21.05 -52.42 -4.37
C TYR A 695 -22.04 -53.18 -5.27
N GLY A 696 -21.55 -53.82 -6.34
CA GLY A 696 -22.44 -54.49 -7.31
C GLY A 696 -23.10 -53.51 -8.26
N ASP A 697 -24.36 -53.69 -8.61
CA ASP A 697 -25.07 -52.91 -9.62
C ASP A 697 -25.73 -51.64 -9.07
N TYR A 698 -26.14 -50.78 -9.99
CA TYR A 698 -27.01 -49.66 -9.65
C TYR A 698 -28.43 -50.16 -9.41
N VAL A 699 -29.02 -49.67 -8.33
CA VAL A 699 -30.40 -49.96 -7.95
C VAL A 699 -31.19 -48.66 -7.98
N LYS A 700 -32.40 -48.69 -8.52
CA LYS A 700 -33.30 -47.54 -8.50
C LYS A 700 -33.69 -47.20 -7.06
N LEU A 701 -33.32 -46.02 -6.58
CA LEU A 701 -33.58 -45.57 -5.22
C LEU A 701 -34.91 -44.84 -5.12
N CYS A 702 -35.00 -43.66 -5.71
CA CYS A 702 -36.14 -42.77 -5.55
C CYS A 702 -36.65 -42.31 -6.90
N PRO A 703 -37.94 -42.50 -7.24
CA PRO A 703 -38.53 -41.78 -8.35
C PRO A 703 -38.50 -40.27 -8.08
N TYR A 704 -38.54 -39.46 -9.14
CA TYR A 704 -38.75 -38.04 -8.97
C TYR A 704 -40.15 -37.74 -8.47
N PHE A 705 -40.28 -36.74 -7.61
CA PHE A 705 -41.57 -36.29 -7.13
C PHE A 705 -42.24 -35.40 -8.18
N TRP A 706 -43.32 -35.92 -8.77
CA TRP A 706 -44.17 -35.17 -9.68
C TRP A 706 -45.53 -34.96 -9.00
N THR A 707 -45.84 -33.74 -8.59
CA THR A 707 -47.20 -33.39 -8.18
C THR A 707 -48.07 -33.21 -9.42
N TYR A 708 -49.33 -33.65 -9.36
CA TYR A 708 -50.35 -33.33 -10.38
C TYR A 708 -50.60 -31.81 -10.51
N TRP A 709 -50.19 -31.02 -9.51
CA TRP A 709 -50.25 -29.57 -9.52
C TRP A 709 -48.95 -28.99 -10.09
N PRO A 710 -48.99 -28.22 -11.19
CA PRO A 710 -47.81 -27.70 -11.89
C PRO A 710 -47.00 -26.69 -11.07
N TYR A 711 -47.56 -26.15 -9.98
CA TYR A 711 -46.91 -25.10 -9.18
C TYR A 711 -46.00 -25.61 -8.05
N TRP A 712 -46.00 -26.92 -7.75
CA TRP A 712 -45.32 -27.49 -6.55
C TRP A 712 -44.35 -28.64 -6.87
N GLY A 713 -44.11 -28.91 -8.16
CA GLY A 713 -43.17 -29.96 -8.57
C GLY A 713 -41.75 -29.60 -8.13
N MET A 714 -41.17 -30.37 -7.21
CA MET A 714 -39.77 -30.26 -6.84
C MET A 714 -38.89 -30.78 -7.97
N LEU A 715 -38.50 -29.89 -8.87
CA LEU A 715 -37.71 -30.25 -10.04
C LEU A 715 -36.33 -30.76 -9.58
N PRO A 716 -35.89 -31.95 -10.02
CA PRO A 716 -34.66 -32.56 -9.51
C PRO A 716 -33.40 -31.78 -9.92
N TRP A 717 -33.48 -30.93 -10.95
CA TRP A 717 -32.38 -30.05 -11.35
C TRP A 717 -32.28 -28.75 -10.53
N THR A 718 -33.07 -28.61 -9.45
CA THR A 718 -32.94 -27.49 -8.51
C THR A 718 -32.02 -27.81 -7.34
N ILE A 719 -31.46 -29.02 -7.28
CA ILE A 719 -30.57 -29.43 -6.19
C ILE A 719 -29.27 -28.63 -6.26
N ASP A 720 -28.99 -27.89 -5.21
CA ASP A 720 -27.81 -27.04 -5.05
C ASP A 720 -26.98 -27.38 -3.81
N HIS A 721 -27.48 -28.26 -2.93
CA HIS A 721 -26.74 -28.80 -1.79
C HIS A 721 -26.97 -30.29 -1.61
N VAL A 722 -25.93 -30.97 -1.12
CA VAL A 722 -25.98 -32.37 -0.68
C VAL A 722 -25.65 -32.40 0.80
N GLN A 723 -26.60 -32.84 1.62
CA GLN A 723 -26.38 -33.12 3.04
C GLN A 723 -26.22 -34.61 3.26
N VAL A 724 -25.17 -35.02 3.97
CA VAL A 724 -24.94 -36.41 4.34
C VAL A 724 -24.81 -36.49 5.86
N PHE A 725 -25.55 -37.41 6.45
CA PHE A 725 -25.41 -37.82 7.83
C PHE A 725 -25.04 -39.30 7.88
N VAL A 726 -24.02 -39.65 8.67
CA VAL A 726 -23.63 -41.04 8.89
C VAL A 726 -23.42 -41.27 10.38
N ASP A 727 -24.15 -42.22 10.94
CA ASP A 727 -23.95 -42.65 12.33
C ASP A 727 -22.51 -43.12 12.56
N ASN A 728 -21.88 -42.57 13.60
CA ASN A 728 -20.55 -42.97 14.08
C ASN A 728 -19.40 -42.82 13.06
N VAL A 729 -19.60 -42.10 11.96
CA VAL A 729 -18.58 -41.81 10.95
C VAL A 729 -18.43 -40.31 10.83
N THR A 730 -17.20 -39.84 10.86
CA THR A 730 -16.89 -38.42 10.74
C THR A 730 -16.49 -38.11 9.30
N LEU A 731 -17.36 -37.42 8.60
CA LEU A 731 -17.11 -36.97 7.23
C LEU A 731 -16.33 -35.66 7.24
N THR A 732 -15.81 -35.30 6.07
CA THR A 732 -15.26 -33.99 5.67
C THR A 732 -15.95 -33.56 4.38
N VAL A 733 -15.86 -32.28 4.00
CA VAL A 733 -16.40 -31.79 2.71
C VAL A 733 -15.81 -32.55 1.52
N ASN A 734 -14.54 -32.94 1.60
CA ASN A 734 -13.85 -33.67 0.54
C ASN A 734 -14.33 -35.11 0.35
N ASP A 735 -15.04 -35.67 1.35
CA ASP A 735 -15.63 -37.01 1.27
C ASP A 735 -16.88 -37.03 0.40
N ILE A 736 -17.41 -35.87 0.00
CA ILE A 736 -18.60 -35.73 -0.86
C ILE A 736 -18.18 -34.98 -2.12
N THR A 737 -18.25 -35.64 -3.27
CA THR A 737 -17.91 -35.06 -4.56
C THR A 737 -19.05 -35.21 -5.54
N VAL A 738 -19.37 -34.15 -6.26
CA VAL A 738 -20.32 -34.18 -7.37
C VAL A 738 -19.54 -33.99 -8.66
N LYS A 739 -19.67 -34.95 -9.57
CA LYS A 739 -18.98 -34.94 -10.86
C LYS A 739 -19.89 -35.47 -11.95
N GLN A 740 -19.57 -35.20 -13.21
CA GLN A 740 -20.24 -35.87 -14.31
C GLN A 740 -19.91 -37.36 -14.29
N ALA A 741 -20.93 -38.21 -14.44
CA ALA A 741 -20.78 -39.66 -14.56
C ALA A 741 -20.05 -40.02 -15.86
N ASP A 742 -19.15 -41.00 -15.77
CA ASP A 742 -18.57 -41.63 -16.95
C ASP A 742 -19.64 -42.53 -17.61
N PRO A 743 -19.67 -42.69 -18.94
CA PRO A 743 -20.47 -43.74 -19.60
C PRO A 743 -20.37 -45.14 -18.96
N THR A 744 -19.23 -45.45 -18.33
CA THR A 744 -19.00 -46.70 -17.58
C THR A 744 -19.65 -46.72 -16.20
N ASP A 745 -20.02 -45.57 -15.63
CA ASP A 745 -20.71 -45.44 -14.34
C ASP A 745 -22.25 -45.67 -14.47
N ALA A 746 -22.78 -46.13 -15.61
CA ALA A 746 -24.23 -46.18 -15.85
C ALA A 746 -24.74 -47.51 -16.44
N TRP A 747 -24.30 -48.62 -15.87
CA TRP A 747 -24.79 -49.95 -16.24
C TRP A 747 -25.49 -50.59 -15.04
N GLU A 748 -26.63 -51.23 -15.33
CA GLU A 748 -27.41 -52.07 -14.43
C GLU A 748 -27.34 -53.50 -14.98
N GLU A 749 -26.92 -54.47 -14.18
CA GLU A 749 -27.04 -55.88 -14.56
C GLU A 749 -28.48 -56.35 -14.31
N VAL A 750 -29.22 -56.59 -15.39
CA VAL A 750 -30.58 -57.12 -15.31
C VAL A 750 -30.55 -58.58 -15.70
N TYR A 751 -30.90 -59.45 -14.75
CA TYR A 751 -31.15 -60.86 -15.04
C TYR A 751 -32.51 -60.96 -15.74
N ASP A 752 -32.54 -61.57 -16.93
CA ASP A 752 -33.81 -61.92 -17.55
C ASP A 752 -34.52 -63.05 -16.79
N GLU A 753 -35.75 -63.38 -17.20
CA GLU A 753 -36.57 -64.44 -16.57
C GLU A 753 -35.89 -65.82 -16.60
N GLU A 754 -34.85 -65.99 -17.41
CA GLU A 754 -34.04 -67.21 -17.56
C GLU A 754 -32.78 -67.19 -16.70
N GLY A 755 -32.55 -66.11 -15.93
CA GLY A 755 -31.38 -65.93 -15.08
C GLY A 755 -30.10 -65.56 -15.85
N LYS A 756 -30.23 -65.10 -17.10
CA LYS A 756 -29.09 -64.66 -17.91
C LYS A 756 -28.86 -63.17 -17.74
N LEU A 757 -27.60 -62.81 -17.50
CA LEU A 757 -27.18 -61.44 -17.29
C LEU A 757 -27.29 -60.63 -18.59
N SER A 758 -28.16 -59.63 -18.62
CA SER A 758 -28.23 -58.65 -19.71
C SER A 758 -27.86 -57.26 -19.15
N PRO A 759 -26.70 -56.69 -19.52
CA PRO A 759 -26.34 -55.35 -19.06
C PRO A 759 -27.29 -54.33 -19.71
N LYS A 760 -28.09 -53.67 -18.88
CA LYS A 760 -29.00 -52.59 -19.29
C LYS A 760 -28.33 -51.27 -18.96
N GLN A 761 -28.08 -50.46 -19.99
CA GLN A 761 -27.57 -49.11 -19.78
C GLN A 761 -28.65 -48.25 -19.11
N ILE A 762 -28.32 -47.63 -17.97
CA ILE A 762 -29.19 -46.65 -17.33
C ILE A 762 -29.25 -45.44 -18.25
N LYS A 763 -30.45 -45.12 -18.73
CA LYS A 763 -30.63 -44.00 -19.64
C LYS A 763 -30.51 -42.68 -18.88
N TRP A 764 -29.49 -41.93 -19.23
CA TRP A 764 -29.37 -40.53 -18.85
C TRP A 764 -28.88 -39.75 -20.06
N LYS A 765 -29.34 -38.50 -20.17
CA LYS A 765 -28.85 -37.56 -21.17
C LYS A 765 -28.74 -36.23 -20.49
N ARG A 766 -27.50 -35.76 -20.32
CA ARG A 766 -27.24 -34.46 -19.71
C ARG A 766 -28.00 -33.38 -20.47
N ILE A 767 -28.79 -32.60 -19.76
CA ILE A 767 -29.44 -31.44 -20.34
C ILE A 767 -28.36 -30.39 -20.52
N LYS A 768 -27.93 -30.16 -21.77
CA LYS A 768 -27.12 -29.00 -22.09
C LYS A 768 -28.06 -27.80 -22.11
N TYR A 769 -28.07 -27.02 -21.03
CA TYR A 769 -28.69 -25.71 -21.06
C TYR A 769 -27.93 -24.87 -22.09
N LEU A 770 -28.58 -24.56 -23.22
CA LEU A 770 -28.07 -23.55 -24.12
C LEU A 770 -28.23 -22.23 -23.38
N LYS A 771 -27.10 -21.57 -23.08
CA LYS A 771 -27.13 -20.19 -22.58
C LYS A 771 -27.72 -19.32 -23.69
N ILE A 772 -28.99 -18.97 -23.56
CA ILE A 772 -29.65 -18.03 -24.47
C ILE A 772 -29.08 -16.66 -24.10
N ASN A 773 -28.17 -16.13 -24.91
CA ASN A 773 -27.80 -14.72 -24.84
C ASN A 773 -29.00 -13.93 -25.37
N GLN A 774 -29.80 -13.37 -24.46
CA GLN A 774 -30.78 -12.36 -24.85
C GLN A 774 -30.03 -11.09 -25.24
N ASN A 775 -30.14 -10.71 -26.52
CA ASN A 775 -29.88 -9.36 -26.95
C ASN A 775 -31.21 -8.61 -27.04
N ILE A 776 -31.14 -7.35 -26.62
CA ILE A 776 -32.23 -6.48 -26.15
C ILE A 776 -33.32 -6.22 -27.22
N LYS A 777 -34.57 -6.10 -26.72
CA LYS A 777 -35.79 -5.55 -27.35
C LYS A 777 -36.26 -6.29 -28.60
N LEU A 778 -37.14 -7.27 -28.42
CA LEU A 778 -38.32 -7.61 -29.25
C LEU A 778 -38.95 -8.89 -28.69
N ASP A 779 -40.28 -9.00 -28.74
CA ASP A 779 -41.10 -10.13 -28.23
C ASP A 779 -40.92 -11.45 -29.03
N THR A 780 -39.73 -11.72 -29.57
CA THR A 780 -39.41 -12.90 -30.38
C THR A 780 -38.08 -13.52 -29.95
N PHE A 781 -38.11 -14.80 -29.56
CA PHE A 781 -36.93 -15.58 -29.22
C PHE A 781 -36.22 -16.06 -30.49
N PHE A 782 -34.95 -15.68 -30.67
CA PHE A 782 -34.06 -16.29 -31.66
C PHE A 782 -33.13 -17.28 -30.95
N VAL A 783 -33.30 -18.58 -31.21
CA VAL A 783 -32.36 -19.61 -30.75
C VAL A 783 -31.31 -19.83 -31.84
N PHE A 784 -30.10 -19.28 -31.63
CA PHE A 784 -28.97 -19.53 -32.52
C PHE A 784 -28.30 -20.86 -32.14
N VAL A 785 -28.51 -21.90 -32.94
CA VAL A 785 -27.79 -23.18 -32.81
C VAL A 785 -26.58 -23.16 -33.73
N ASN A 786 -25.38 -23.05 -33.15
CA ASN A 786 -24.15 -23.17 -33.92
C ASN A 786 -23.83 -24.65 -34.14
N VAL A 787 -23.99 -25.15 -35.37
CA VAL A 787 -23.74 -26.55 -35.73
C VAL A 787 -22.43 -26.64 -36.52
N SER A 788 -21.39 -27.15 -35.88
CA SER A 788 -20.13 -27.48 -36.55
C SER A 788 -20.20 -28.92 -37.08
N LEU A 789 -20.20 -29.10 -38.41
CA LEU A 789 -20.29 -30.42 -39.03
C LEU A 789 -18.90 -30.91 -39.45
N ALA A 790 -18.55 -32.13 -39.03
CA ALA A 790 -17.24 -32.73 -39.31
C ALA A 790 -17.04 -33.16 -40.79
N LYS A 791 -18.10 -33.17 -41.62
CA LYS A 791 -18.04 -33.48 -43.06
C LYS A 791 -19.04 -32.65 -43.87
N GLN A 792 -18.70 -32.36 -45.13
CA GLN A 792 -19.55 -31.66 -46.09
C GLN A 792 -20.85 -32.43 -46.37
N LEU A 793 -22.00 -31.76 -46.24
CA LEU A 793 -23.30 -32.34 -46.57
C LEU A 793 -23.49 -32.39 -48.08
N ASN A 794 -24.10 -33.47 -48.57
CA ASN A 794 -24.50 -33.59 -49.98
C ASN A 794 -25.97 -33.15 -50.16
N SER A 795 -26.41 -33.03 -51.41
CA SER A 795 -27.75 -32.54 -51.79
C SER A 795 -28.93 -33.39 -51.30
N LYS A 796 -28.68 -34.57 -50.72
CA LYS A 796 -29.70 -35.44 -50.10
C LYS A 796 -29.63 -35.46 -48.58
N SER A 797 -28.70 -34.74 -47.98
CA SER A 797 -28.51 -34.71 -46.54
C SER A 797 -29.62 -33.91 -45.87
N ARG A 798 -30.29 -34.51 -44.89
CA ARG A 798 -31.25 -33.83 -44.02
C ARG A 798 -30.60 -33.59 -42.66
N ILE A 799 -30.49 -32.33 -42.26
CA ILE A 799 -30.19 -31.97 -40.87
C ILE A 799 -31.53 -31.92 -40.13
N LEU A 800 -31.76 -32.88 -39.24
CA LEU A 800 -32.88 -32.85 -38.30
C LEU A 800 -32.38 -32.25 -36.99
N ILE A 801 -32.68 -30.97 -36.75
CA ILE A 801 -32.48 -30.33 -35.45
C ILE A 801 -33.76 -30.59 -34.65
N ASN A 802 -33.78 -31.71 -33.94
CA ASN A 802 -34.93 -32.06 -33.12
C ASN A 802 -34.85 -31.27 -31.79
N PHE A 803 -35.65 -30.22 -31.67
CA PHE A 803 -35.69 -29.44 -30.43
C PHE A 803 -36.41 -30.19 -29.30
N PHE A 804 -37.26 -31.19 -29.58
CA PHE A 804 -38.12 -31.77 -28.55
C PHE A 804 -38.51 -33.23 -28.82
N GLU A 805 -38.31 -34.08 -27.81
CA GLU A 805 -39.20 -35.24 -27.66
C GLU A 805 -39.66 -35.48 -26.22
N LYS A 806 -38.93 -35.06 -25.16
CA LYS A 806 -39.42 -35.22 -23.75
C LYS A 806 -38.95 -34.18 -22.70
N GLY A 807 -38.37 -33.03 -23.08
CA GLY A 807 -37.61 -32.18 -22.13
C GLY A 807 -38.17 -30.79 -21.80
N LEU A 808 -39.24 -30.34 -22.43
CA LEU A 808 -39.79 -29.00 -22.22
C LEU A 808 -41.32 -29.10 -22.27
N GLN A 809 -41.92 -29.41 -21.12
CA GLN A 809 -43.31 -29.05 -20.90
C GLN A 809 -43.35 -27.53 -20.71
N PHE A 810 -43.90 -26.82 -21.69
CA PHE A 810 -44.41 -25.48 -21.50
C PHE A 810 -45.47 -25.55 -20.39
N HIS A 811 -45.19 -25.00 -19.21
CA HIS A 811 -46.25 -24.68 -18.26
C HIS A 811 -46.99 -23.44 -18.79
N LEU A 812 -48.21 -23.69 -19.28
CA LEU A 812 -49.38 -22.79 -19.37
C LEU A 812 -49.13 -21.33 -19.77
N LEU A 813 -49.17 -21.09 -21.08
CA LEU A 813 -49.75 -19.86 -21.66
C LEU A 813 -50.84 -20.30 -22.62
N CYS A 814 -52.06 -20.55 -22.12
CA CYS A 814 -53.35 -20.41 -22.82
C CYS A 814 -54.47 -21.12 -22.04
N GLU A 815 -55.02 -20.46 -21.02
CA GLU A 815 -56.42 -20.67 -20.61
C GLU A 815 -57.36 -19.58 -21.17
N TRP A 816 -56.87 -18.71 -22.07
CA TRP A 816 -57.66 -17.64 -22.70
C TRP A 816 -57.78 -17.77 -24.24
N CYS A 817 -57.50 -18.95 -24.81
CA CYS A 817 -57.70 -19.22 -26.24
C CYS A 817 -58.82 -20.21 -26.56
N GLN A 818 -59.69 -20.51 -25.59
CA GLN A 818 -60.99 -21.14 -25.85
C GLN A 818 -62.12 -20.33 -25.20
N GLN A 819 -62.37 -19.14 -25.73
CA GLN A 819 -63.69 -18.52 -25.87
C GLN A 819 -63.68 -17.51 -27.01
#